data_AF-A0A368XRG4-F1
#
_entry.id   AF-A0A368XRG4-F1
#
_cell.length_a   1.000
_cell.length_b   1.000
_cell.length_c   1.000
_cell.angle_alpha   90.00
_cell.angle_beta   90.00
_cell.angle_gamma   90.00
#
_symmetry.space_group_name_H-M   'P 1'
#
loop_
_entity.id
_entity.type
_entity.pdbx_description
1 polymer ?
#
loop_
_entity_poly.entity_id
_entity_poly.type
_entity_poly.pdbx_seq_one_letter_code
_entity_poly.pdbx_strand_id
1 'polypeptide(L)'
;MDGRKQGGMRLSARWLLGLVPVGALTLAVLQWLNHDRVHGALCALDGLACTGPLLPTAFDMQGMPSQLPATLLAEPLHLHADTGLLRRSCAGEWVLGFGARMQLDPVSVGERLASGSGCVDVLRQGLHASMAAGRLRHGDCEATLESATLDWTGALTATLRARLAPQAAAGCAALLPAALATALAQPAGVQRVELGLRYGLPYTRREAMLASPGNAEGPTGWVRRALAAADTLQQLRIDLPDGSVSLQLASTPGAPATGSSPALTLTAQAQGSVVRLLPEAVKPLLAAPAPLTVRWHLDHEEGAVQVDGQRFERVAAQQRPPGPTPLPAAECGPAHAAAPAALHFVEADDSGQPVDPAQSTALFGAVDDAVAGPGALVAVFVHGWQHSAATGDSYVCDYGRLIGAIDTMEQQAARAAGRPARTVLGVYVGWPGRLYAGEIANGTTFWNRLQAADRLGAQGALLRPLIAGLAQRVARGRPDPRADRRSALVVTGHSLGARAVFQSLRDALLLPDGSAQAAARPDLVLLVNPAFSAEQYRGIHDRERRCEPIGMPLVSLSSEADLVTRQVYPAGQAVTFDAAARQAAPFPEHVYTAANFGAFVTHRLRMEVLDGQPPRPDGAQTIVRGFARVPAGSNELYADNPVTVFHQPHSGRPAPGDAWYRLHLQPVAGATSPCPQDASRVVEVDARVLPDHGTVFTPAFMEYVVRLLNRQTMAHASASAPPR
;
A
#
# COMPACT_ATOMS: atom_id res chain seq x y z
N MET A 1 -6.24 38.27 70.43
CA MET A 1 -6.45 39.40 69.52
C MET A 1 -7.26 38.92 68.34
N ASP A 2 -8.21 39.75 67.94
CA ASP A 2 -9.39 39.50 67.13
C ASP A 2 -9.26 38.64 65.87
N GLY A 3 -10.32 37.87 65.58
CA GLY A 3 -10.55 37.30 64.25
C GLY A 3 -11.58 36.16 64.15
N ARG A 4 -12.85 36.46 64.45
CA ARG A 4 -14.13 35.82 64.01
C ARG A 4 -14.05 34.81 62.84
N LYS A 5 -14.91 33.80 62.63
CA LYS A 5 -16.14 33.24 63.26
C LYS A 5 -16.52 31.95 62.47
N GLN A 6 -17.06 30.95 63.18
CA GLN A 6 -18.23 30.07 62.88
C GLN A 6 -18.47 29.58 61.42
N GLY A 7 -18.71 28.30 61.12
CA GLY A 7 -19.31 27.23 61.91
C GLY A 7 -20.79 27.01 61.55
N GLY A 8 -21.07 26.14 60.57
CA GLY A 8 -22.27 25.29 60.48
C GLY A 8 -23.49 25.77 59.69
N MET A 9 -23.85 25.05 58.62
CA MET A 9 -25.27 24.78 58.32
C MET A 9 -25.44 23.42 57.61
N ARG A 10 -26.39 22.64 58.12
CA ARG A 10 -26.76 21.29 57.70
C ARG A 10 -27.47 21.31 56.34
N LEU A 11 -27.09 20.42 55.43
CA LEU A 11 -27.91 20.02 54.30
C LEU A 11 -28.66 18.73 54.68
N SER A 12 -29.95 18.87 55.01
CA SER A 12 -30.88 17.74 55.09
C SER A 12 -31.88 17.84 53.94
N ALA A 13 -32.05 16.70 53.28
CA ALA A 13 -32.97 16.47 52.18
C ALA A 13 -34.42 16.81 52.57
N ARG A 14 -34.95 17.88 52.02
CA ARG A 14 -36.38 18.17 51.84
C ARG A 14 -36.44 19.36 50.87
N TRP A 15 -37.37 19.33 49.90
CA TRP A 15 -37.52 20.23 48.75
C TRP A 15 -36.97 19.77 47.40
N LEU A 16 -37.01 18.45 47.20
CA LEU A 16 -37.46 17.80 45.95
C LEU A 16 -38.92 18.18 45.53
N LEU A 17 -39.42 19.36 45.95
CA LEU A 17 -40.78 19.88 45.74
C LEU A 17 -40.80 21.32 45.17
N GLY A 18 -39.64 21.97 44.98
CA GLY A 18 -39.52 23.31 44.36
C GLY A 18 -39.24 23.31 42.85
N LEU A 19 -38.87 22.15 42.28
CA LEU A 19 -38.73 21.97 40.83
C LEU A 19 -40.09 21.78 40.13
N VAL A 20 -41.14 21.44 40.90
CA VAL A 20 -42.52 21.25 40.42
C VAL A 20 -43.19 22.57 40.00
N PRO A 21 -43.10 23.70 40.74
CA PRO A 21 -43.66 24.96 40.27
C PRO A 21 -42.91 25.56 39.08
N VAL A 22 -41.60 25.35 38.93
CA VAL A 22 -40.84 25.81 37.74
C VAL A 22 -41.16 24.96 36.51
N GLY A 23 -41.30 23.65 36.67
CA GLY A 23 -41.80 22.76 35.62
C GLY A 23 -43.26 23.04 35.24
N ALA A 24 -44.13 23.33 36.22
CA ALA A 24 -45.52 23.71 35.98
C ALA A 24 -45.65 25.12 35.36
N LEU A 25 -44.77 26.07 35.70
CA LEU A 25 -44.70 27.38 35.04
C LEU A 25 -44.22 27.23 33.58
N THR A 26 -43.28 26.31 33.34
CA THR A 26 -42.78 26.01 31.99
C THR A 26 -43.86 25.31 31.15
N LEU A 27 -44.63 24.38 31.75
CA LEU A 27 -45.80 23.75 31.11
C LEU A 27 -46.98 24.71 30.94
N ALA A 28 -47.19 25.68 31.84
CA ALA A 28 -48.21 26.71 31.72
C ALA A 28 -47.85 27.79 30.67
N VAL A 29 -46.55 28.12 30.51
CA VAL A 29 -46.05 28.98 29.43
C VAL A 29 -46.13 28.25 28.08
N LEU A 30 -45.83 26.95 28.05
CA LEU A 30 -46.03 26.09 26.87
C LEU A 30 -47.52 25.90 26.54
N GLN A 31 -48.42 25.84 27.53
CA GLN A 31 -49.88 25.81 27.30
C GLN A 31 -50.46 27.18 26.91
N TRP A 32 -49.90 28.30 27.39
CA TRP A 32 -50.31 29.66 27.03
C TRP A 32 -49.89 30.02 25.59
N LEU A 33 -48.70 29.60 25.15
CA LEU A 33 -48.25 29.75 23.76
C LEU A 33 -48.94 28.78 22.78
N ASN A 34 -49.56 27.71 23.31
CA ASN A 34 -50.28 26.69 22.55
C ASN A 34 -51.82 26.86 22.65
N HIS A 35 -52.32 28.03 23.06
CA HIS A 35 -53.75 28.29 23.21
C HIS A 35 -54.40 28.74 21.88
N ASP A 36 -55.46 28.05 21.44
CA ASP A 36 -56.15 28.22 20.14
C ASP A 36 -56.62 29.65 19.81
N ARG A 37 -56.79 30.52 20.81
CA ARG A 37 -57.18 31.93 20.58
C ARG A 37 -56.05 32.82 20.07
N VAL A 38 -54.79 32.47 20.33
CA VAL A 38 -53.63 33.21 19.80
C VAL A 38 -53.25 32.67 18.42
N HIS A 39 -53.34 31.35 18.25
CA HIS A 39 -53.18 30.66 16.97
C HIS A 39 -54.24 31.09 15.93
N GLY A 40 -55.51 31.26 16.35
CA GLY A 40 -56.60 31.73 15.50
C GLY A 40 -56.54 33.22 15.12
N ALA A 41 -55.99 34.08 15.99
CA ALA A 41 -55.81 35.50 15.70
C ALA A 41 -54.64 35.76 14.71
N LEU A 42 -53.65 34.87 14.68
CA LEU A 42 -52.47 34.96 13.80
C LEU A 42 -52.69 34.39 12.38
N CYS A 43 -53.82 33.76 12.10
CA CYS A 43 -54.09 33.14 10.79
C CYS A 43 -55.27 33.77 10.02
N ALA A 44 -55.91 34.83 10.55
CA ALA A 44 -57.19 35.35 10.04
C ALA A 44 -57.17 36.82 9.57
N LEU A 45 -56.03 37.33 9.12
CA LEU A 45 -56.00 38.48 8.21
C LEU A 45 -55.58 37.99 6.83
N ASP A 46 -56.47 38.20 5.85
CA ASP A 46 -56.30 37.74 4.48
C ASP A 46 -55.00 38.26 3.86
N GLY A 47 -54.07 37.32 3.60
CA GLY A 47 -52.76 37.59 2.99
C GLY A 47 -51.51 37.21 3.81
N LEU A 48 -51.61 36.47 4.92
CA LEU A 48 -50.45 36.21 5.79
C LEU A 48 -49.47 35.16 5.24
N ALA A 49 -48.32 35.65 4.75
CA ALA A 49 -47.08 34.91 4.67
C ALA A 49 -46.52 34.62 6.07
N CYS A 50 -46.09 33.39 6.32
CA CYS A 50 -45.22 33.06 7.44
C CYS A 50 -43.81 33.62 7.19
N THR A 51 -43.50 34.82 7.68
CA THR A 51 -42.12 35.28 7.88
C THR A 51 -41.99 36.24 9.06
N GLY A 52 -41.49 35.70 10.19
CA GLY A 52 -40.77 36.42 11.25
C GLY A 52 -41.55 36.82 12.52
N PRO A 53 -40.92 36.83 13.71
CA PRO A 53 -40.10 35.75 14.24
C PRO A 53 -40.38 35.41 15.72
N LEU A 54 -40.33 34.14 16.08
CA LEU A 54 -39.83 33.76 17.41
C LEU A 54 -38.29 33.73 17.28
N LEU A 55 -37.68 34.93 17.42
CA LEU A 55 -36.24 35.21 17.33
C LEU A 55 -35.51 34.56 16.13
N PRO A 56 -35.30 35.28 15.01
CA PRO A 56 -34.23 34.94 14.11
C PRO A 56 -33.00 35.58 14.76
N THR A 57 -32.33 34.87 15.66
CA THR A 57 -30.98 35.31 16.00
C THR A 57 -30.08 34.99 14.80
N ALA A 58 -30.26 35.75 13.71
CA ALA A 58 -29.27 35.85 12.66
C ALA A 58 -28.11 36.63 13.27
N PHE A 59 -27.19 35.90 13.89
CA PHE A 59 -25.89 36.44 14.22
C PHE A 59 -25.08 36.43 12.93
N ASP A 60 -24.99 37.58 12.26
CA ASP A 60 -23.94 37.80 11.25
C ASP A 60 -22.60 37.87 11.99
N MET A 61 -22.02 36.70 12.27
CA MET A 61 -20.63 36.64 12.71
C MET A 61 -19.75 36.76 11.48
N GLN A 62 -19.41 38.00 11.10
CA GLN A 62 -18.26 38.26 10.25
C GLN A 62 -16.98 37.98 11.06
N GLY A 63 -16.57 36.72 11.11
CA GLY A 63 -15.38 36.30 11.82
C GLY A 63 -15.06 34.85 11.52
N MET A 64 -13.93 34.64 10.83
CA MET A 64 -13.45 33.29 10.57
C MET A 64 -13.23 32.53 11.89
N PRO A 65 -13.58 31.24 11.97
CA PRO A 65 -12.95 30.36 12.95
C PRO A 65 -11.44 30.50 12.74
N SER A 66 -10.69 30.88 13.77
CA SER A 66 -9.24 31.18 13.70
C SER A 66 -8.36 30.00 13.23
N GLN A 67 -8.97 28.88 12.84
CA GLN A 67 -8.34 27.64 12.39
C GLN A 67 -8.61 27.31 10.90
N LEU A 68 -9.43 28.08 10.18
CA LEU A 68 -9.64 27.89 8.74
C LEU A 68 -8.73 28.82 7.92
N PRO A 69 -7.90 28.28 7.00
CA PRO A 69 -7.10 29.10 6.08
C PRO A 69 -7.95 30.11 5.30
N ALA A 70 -7.54 31.38 5.26
CA ALA A 70 -8.21 32.45 4.51
C ALA A 70 -8.34 32.17 3.00
N THR A 71 -7.61 31.19 2.49
CA THR A 71 -7.61 30.75 1.09
C THR A 71 -8.77 29.82 0.73
N LEU A 72 -9.61 29.40 1.69
CA LEU A 72 -10.68 28.41 1.47
C LEU A 72 -12.06 29.02 1.21
N LEU A 73 -12.26 30.33 1.42
CA LEU A 73 -13.55 30.99 1.25
C LEU A 73 -13.39 32.24 0.38
N ALA A 74 -14.13 32.32 -0.73
CA ALA A 74 -14.12 33.49 -1.61
C ALA A 74 -15.00 34.64 -1.09
N GLU A 75 -15.96 34.33 -0.22
CA GLU A 75 -16.97 35.22 0.35
C GLU A 75 -17.11 34.94 1.87
N PRO A 76 -17.56 35.91 2.68
CA PRO A 76 -17.82 35.69 4.11
C PRO A 76 -18.95 34.68 4.33
N LEU A 77 -18.81 33.81 5.33
CA LEU A 77 -19.81 32.81 5.68
C LEU A 77 -21.00 33.45 6.44
N HIS A 78 -22.21 33.44 5.86
CA HIS A 78 -23.42 33.95 6.53
C HIS A 78 -24.14 32.87 7.36
N LEU A 79 -24.18 33.02 8.69
CA LEU A 79 -24.79 32.05 9.60
C LEU A 79 -26.19 32.50 10.09
N HIS A 80 -27.24 31.83 9.62
CA HIS A 80 -28.63 32.14 9.99
C HIS A 80 -29.23 31.14 11.00
N ALA A 81 -29.14 31.43 12.31
CA ALA A 81 -29.67 30.53 13.35
C ALA A 81 -31.16 30.82 13.66
N ASP A 82 -32.06 29.95 13.16
CA ASP A 82 -33.49 29.96 13.47
C ASP A 82 -33.87 29.00 14.61
N THR A 83 -34.53 29.50 15.66
CA THR A 83 -34.98 28.70 16.82
C THR A 83 -36.51 28.46 16.81
N GLY A 84 -37.04 27.80 15.77
CA GLY A 84 -38.49 27.60 15.60
C GLY A 84 -39.01 26.21 16.02
N LEU A 85 -40.27 26.12 16.48
CA LEU A 85 -40.99 24.86 16.77
C LEU A 85 -41.46 24.12 15.51
N LEU A 86 -41.68 24.80 14.39
CA LEU A 86 -42.05 24.23 13.10
C LEU A 86 -41.19 24.90 12.02
N ARG A 87 -40.34 24.14 11.33
CA ARG A 87 -39.45 24.68 10.29
C ARG A 87 -39.38 23.75 9.08
N ARG A 88 -39.09 24.29 7.91
CA ARG A 88 -38.94 23.51 6.67
C ARG A 88 -37.48 23.09 6.51
N SER A 89 -37.11 21.81 6.59
CA SER A 89 -35.75 21.25 6.49
C SER A 89 -35.04 21.60 5.16
N CYS A 90 -33.73 21.36 5.03
CA CYS A 90 -33.02 21.58 3.76
C CYS A 90 -33.59 20.71 2.61
N ALA A 91 -34.21 19.56 2.93
CA ALA A 91 -34.92 18.71 1.98
C ALA A 91 -36.33 19.22 1.62
N GLY A 92 -36.79 20.33 2.22
CA GLY A 92 -38.09 20.93 1.95
C GLY A 92 -39.24 20.36 2.78
N GLU A 93 -38.98 19.44 3.71
CA GLU A 93 -39.97 18.82 4.60
C GLU A 93 -40.25 19.67 5.83
N TRP A 94 -41.48 19.67 6.33
CA TRP A 94 -41.80 20.36 7.59
C TRP A 94 -41.43 19.48 8.79
N VAL A 95 -40.55 19.97 9.66
CA VAL A 95 -40.13 19.30 10.88
C VAL A 95 -40.50 20.13 12.11
N LEU A 96 -41.05 19.46 13.12
CA LEU A 96 -41.37 20.06 14.41
C LEU A 96 -40.18 19.86 15.36
N GLY A 97 -39.46 20.90 15.77
CA GLY A 97 -38.38 20.74 16.76
C GLY A 97 -37.37 21.87 16.87
N PHE A 98 -36.68 21.91 18.01
CA PHE A 98 -35.64 22.89 18.34
C PHE A 98 -34.31 22.58 17.63
N GLY A 99 -33.67 23.61 17.07
CA GLY A 99 -32.43 23.46 16.30
C GLY A 99 -31.85 24.79 15.81
N ALA A 100 -30.84 24.73 14.94
CA ALA A 100 -30.31 25.85 14.17
C ALA A 100 -30.25 25.48 12.69
N ARG A 101 -30.29 26.47 11.81
CA ARG A 101 -29.93 26.33 10.40
C ARG A 101 -28.64 27.11 10.16
N MET A 102 -27.89 26.76 9.14
CA MET A 102 -26.82 27.56 8.59
C MET A 102 -26.99 27.50 7.08
N GLN A 103 -26.95 28.63 6.40
CA GLN A 103 -26.80 28.64 4.94
C GLN A 103 -25.32 28.85 4.64
N LEU A 104 -24.82 28.16 3.64
CA LEU A 104 -23.44 28.29 3.19
C LEU A 104 -23.49 28.93 1.82
N ASP A 105 -22.77 30.01 1.61
CA ASP A 105 -22.61 30.57 0.27
C ASP A 105 -21.76 29.64 -0.60
N PRO A 106 -21.84 29.79 -1.95
CA PRO A 106 -20.97 29.05 -2.86
C PRO A 106 -19.50 29.14 -2.45
N VAL A 107 -18.84 27.98 -2.30
CA VAL A 107 -17.44 27.90 -1.91
C VAL A 107 -16.59 27.52 -3.11
N SER A 108 -15.54 28.28 -3.40
CA SER A 108 -14.54 27.92 -4.41
C SER A 108 -13.16 27.71 -3.80
N VAL A 109 -12.54 26.56 -4.07
CA VAL A 109 -11.16 26.26 -3.68
C VAL A 109 -10.29 26.28 -4.93
N GLY A 110 -9.72 27.46 -5.21
CA GLY A 110 -8.96 27.72 -6.45
C GLY A 110 -9.79 27.39 -7.70
N GLU A 111 -9.16 26.85 -8.73
CA GLU A 111 -9.86 26.33 -9.92
C GLU A 111 -10.42 24.91 -9.73
N ARG A 112 -10.14 24.25 -8.60
CA ARG A 112 -10.33 22.79 -8.46
C ARG A 112 -11.69 22.37 -7.94
N LEU A 113 -12.37 23.24 -7.20
CA LEU A 113 -13.69 22.96 -6.64
C LEU A 113 -14.47 24.25 -6.59
N ALA A 114 -15.70 24.24 -7.11
CA ALA A 114 -16.68 25.29 -6.93
C ALA A 114 -17.99 24.63 -6.51
N SER A 115 -18.48 24.87 -5.31
CA SER A 115 -19.77 24.36 -4.85
C SER A 115 -20.87 25.40 -5.09
N GLY A 116 -22.11 24.95 -5.26
CA GLY A 116 -23.26 25.82 -5.04
C GLY A 116 -23.45 26.16 -3.57
N SER A 117 -24.52 26.90 -3.25
CA SER A 117 -24.89 27.18 -1.87
C SER A 117 -25.23 25.91 -1.11
N GLY A 118 -24.95 25.88 0.19
CA GLY A 118 -25.26 24.78 1.09
C GLY A 118 -26.23 25.17 2.19
N CYS A 119 -26.74 24.17 2.89
CA CYS A 119 -27.63 24.32 4.03
C CYS A 119 -27.29 23.26 5.08
N VAL A 120 -27.19 23.65 6.34
CA VAL A 120 -26.92 22.77 7.49
C VAL A 120 -28.00 22.96 8.54
N ASP A 121 -28.81 21.95 8.77
CA ASP A 121 -29.80 21.84 9.83
C ASP A 121 -29.20 21.10 11.03
N VAL A 122 -29.02 21.80 12.16
CA VAL A 122 -28.67 21.18 13.44
C VAL A 122 -29.95 20.99 14.24
N LEU A 123 -30.31 19.75 14.57
CA LEU A 123 -31.48 19.35 15.35
C LEU A 123 -31.05 18.72 16.67
N ARG A 124 -31.94 18.69 17.66
CA ARG A 124 -31.66 18.06 18.97
C ARG A 124 -31.19 16.60 18.86
N GLN A 125 -31.64 15.87 17.87
CA GLN A 125 -31.34 14.44 17.66
C GLN A 125 -30.54 14.17 16.39
N GLY A 126 -30.06 15.21 15.70
CA GLY A 126 -29.26 14.99 14.50
C GLY A 126 -28.78 16.24 13.78
N LEU A 127 -28.00 16.04 12.72
CA LEU A 127 -27.53 17.09 11.83
C LEU A 127 -27.86 16.69 10.40
N HIS A 128 -28.38 17.60 9.58
CA HIS A 128 -28.62 17.37 8.17
C HIS A 128 -27.97 18.49 7.38
N ALA A 129 -26.94 18.19 6.59
CA ALA A 129 -26.34 19.13 5.67
C ALA A 129 -26.65 18.74 4.24
N SER A 130 -26.79 19.73 3.38
CA SER A 130 -26.93 19.57 1.94
C SER A 130 -26.10 20.64 1.25
N MET A 131 -25.52 20.32 0.10
CA MET A 131 -24.94 21.31 -0.80
C MET A 131 -25.63 21.22 -2.14
N ALA A 132 -25.90 22.36 -2.74
CA ALA A 132 -26.33 22.46 -4.13
C ALA A 132 -25.20 22.02 -5.06
N ALA A 133 -25.57 21.71 -6.30
CA ALA A 133 -24.67 21.20 -7.32
C ALA A 133 -23.38 22.04 -7.44
N GLY A 134 -22.27 21.37 -7.68
CA GLY A 134 -20.95 21.96 -7.77
C GLY A 134 -20.19 21.49 -9.01
N ARG A 135 -18.97 21.98 -9.18
CA ARG A 135 -18.00 21.55 -10.18
C ARG A 135 -16.69 21.21 -9.51
N LEU A 136 -16.14 20.07 -9.87
CA LEU A 136 -14.82 19.60 -9.49
C LEU A 136 -13.95 19.58 -10.74
N ARG A 137 -12.76 20.19 -10.69
CA ARG A 137 -11.78 20.19 -11.77
C ARG A 137 -10.41 19.71 -11.29
N HIS A 138 -9.82 18.77 -12.02
CA HIS A 138 -8.46 18.29 -11.78
C HIS A 138 -7.73 18.09 -13.11
N GLY A 139 -6.82 19.02 -13.44
CA GLY A 139 -6.22 19.08 -14.77
C GLY A 139 -7.30 19.33 -15.83
N ASP A 140 -7.42 18.41 -16.79
CA ASP A 140 -8.42 18.41 -17.87
C ASP A 140 -9.71 17.64 -17.49
N CYS A 141 -9.77 17.05 -16.29
CA CYS A 141 -10.97 16.39 -15.80
C CYS A 141 -11.91 17.41 -15.14
N GLU A 142 -13.12 17.55 -15.66
CA GLU A 142 -14.20 18.36 -15.07
C GLU A 142 -15.44 17.48 -14.79
N ALA A 143 -15.89 17.46 -13.54
CA ALA A 143 -17.07 16.72 -13.08
C ALA A 143 -18.08 17.68 -12.45
N THR A 144 -19.36 17.52 -12.79
CA THR A 144 -20.45 18.27 -12.14
C THR A 144 -20.96 17.45 -10.98
N LEU A 145 -20.79 17.94 -9.76
CA LEU A 145 -21.38 17.36 -8.56
C LEU A 145 -22.88 17.67 -8.57
N GLU A 146 -23.74 16.66 -8.39
CA GLU A 146 -25.14 16.88 -8.04
C GLU A 146 -25.24 17.29 -6.55
N SER A 147 -26.45 17.51 -6.05
CA SER A 147 -26.63 17.86 -4.64
C SER A 147 -26.06 16.76 -3.73
N ALA A 148 -25.13 17.12 -2.84
CA ALA A 148 -24.63 16.19 -1.84
C ALA A 148 -25.42 16.36 -0.54
N THR A 149 -25.76 15.26 0.12
CA THR A 149 -26.43 15.28 1.43
C THR A 149 -25.55 14.62 2.47
N LEU A 150 -25.68 15.07 3.72
CA LEU A 150 -24.99 14.56 4.88
C LEU A 150 -25.98 14.55 6.06
N ASP A 151 -26.48 13.38 6.39
CA ASP A 151 -27.40 13.14 7.49
C ASP A 151 -26.65 12.58 8.69
N TRP A 152 -26.99 12.99 9.89
CA TRP A 152 -26.46 12.46 11.14
C TRP A 152 -27.62 12.25 12.10
N THR A 153 -28.20 11.06 12.12
CA THR A 153 -29.31 10.68 13.03
C THR A 153 -28.91 9.44 13.83
N GLY A 154 -27.77 9.54 14.53
CA GLY A 154 -27.09 8.38 15.15
C GLY A 154 -26.16 7.61 14.19
N ALA A 155 -26.24 7.87 12.89
CA ALA A 155 -25.27 7.47 11.88
C ALA A 155 -25.02 8.63 10.92
N LEU A 156 -23.76 8.90 10.60
CA LEU A 156 -23.36 9.83 9.55
C LEU A 156 -23.62 9.15 8.19
N THR A 157 -24.51 9.68 7.36
CA THR A 157 -24.78 9.19 6.01
C THR A 157 -24.51 10.32 5.04
N ALA A 158 -23.50 10.18 4.18
CA ALA A 158 -23.19 11.14 3.14
C ALA A 158 -23.43 10.53 1.77
N THR A 159 -24.13 11.23 0.87
CA THR A 159 -24.28 10.81 -0.52
C THR A 159 -23.73 11.88 -1.43
N LEU A 160 -22.76 11.49 -2.26
CA LEU A 160 -22.16 12.34 -3.29
C LEU A 160 -22.49 11.74 -4.66
N ARG A 161 -23.11 12.53 -5.52
CA ARG A 161 -23.37 12.14 -6.91
C ARG A 161 -22.63 13.09 -7.83
N ALA A 162 -22.07 12.56 -8.90
CA ALA A 162 -21.36 13.32 -9.91
C ALA A 162 -21.77 12.86 -11.32
N ARG A 163 -21.87 13.82 -12.23
CA ARG A 163 -21.98 13.58 -13.67
C ARG A 163 -20.73 14.07 -14.36
N LEU A 164 -20.20 13.25 -15.25
CA LEU A 164 -19.08 13.60 -16.10
C LEU A 164 -19.62 14.18 -17.40
N ALA A 165 -19.12 15.35 -17.80
CA ALA A 165 -19.45 15.89 -19.11
C ALA A 165 -18.78 15.01 -20.19
N PRO A 166 -19.44 14.71 -21.34
CA PRO A 166 -18.86 13.86 -22.38
C PRO A 166 -17.49 14.35 -22.87
N GLN A 167 -17.32 15.66 -22.97
CA GLN A 167 -16.07 16.33 -23.36
C GLN A 167 -14.95 16.24 -22.31
N ALA A 168 -15.28 16.00 -21.03
CA ALA A 168 -14.32 15.85 -19.93
C ALA A 168 -13.92 14.38 -19.68
N ALA A 169 -14.62 13.42 -20.29
CA ALA A 169 -14.39 11.98 -20.06
C ALA A 169 -12.96 11.55 -20.43
N ALA A 170 -12.39 12.11 -21.49
CA ALA A 170 -11.00 11.85 -21.90
C ALA A 170 -9.98 12.40 -20.89
N GLY A 171 -10.22 13.60 -20.33
CA GLY A 171 -9.37 14.18 -19.29
C GLY A 171 -9.46 13.44 -17.95
N CYS A 172 -10.64 12.90 -17.62
CA CYS A 172 -10.85 12.09 -16.42
C CYS A 172 -10.34 10.65 -16.54
N ALA A 173 -10.12 10.16 -17.77
CA ALA A 173 -9.61 8.82 -18.01
C ALA A 173 -8.24 8.58 -17.35
N ALA A 174 -7.41 9.62 -17.22
CA ALA A 174 -6.11 9.56 -16.54
C ALA A 174 -6.20 9.31 -15.02
N LEU A 175 -7.38 9.53 -14.41
CA LEU A 175 -7.63 9.28 -12.99
C LEU A 175 -8.14 7.87 -12.71
N LEU A 176 -8.32 7.06 -13.75
CA LEU A 176 -8.91 5.72 -13.66
C LEU A 176 -7.93 4.65 -14.16
N PRO A 177 -8.10 3.39 -13.71
CA PRO A 177 -7.34 2.27 -14.26
C PRO A 177 -7.49 2.20 -15.78
N ALA A 178 -6.41 1.86 -16.50
CA ALA A 178 -6.37 1.90 -17.97
C ALA A 178 -7.54 1.17 -18.67
N ALA A 179 -8.03 0.07 -18.10
CA ALA A 179 -9.19 -0.67 -18.63
C ALA A 179 -10.51 0.15 -18.59
N LEU A 180 -10.71 0.96 -17.55
CA LEU A 180 -11.85 1.87 -17.41
C LEU A 180 -11.65 3.16 -18.23
N ALA A 181 -10.40 3.60 -18.38
CA ALA A 181 -10.05 4.76 -19.20
C ALA A 181 -10.48 4.59 -20.66
N THR A 182 -10.25 3.41 -21.25
CA THR A 182 -10.66 3.12 -22.65
C THR A 182 -12.18 3.07 -22.82
N ALA A 183 -12.90 2.58 -21.80
CA ALA A 183 -14.36 2.57 -21.78
C ALA A 183 -14.96 3.97 -21.76
N LEU A 184 -14.34 4.87 -20.99
CA LEU A 184 -14.75 6.27 -20.85
C LEU A 184 -14.47 7.13 -22.07
N ALA A 185 -13.51 6.75 -22.90
CA ALA A 185 -13.15 7.46 -24.13
C ALA A 185 -14.17 7.24 -25.27
N GLN A 186 -15.14 6.35 -25.12
CA GLN A 186 -16.23 6.16 -26.07
C GLN A 186 -17.22 7.35 -26.00
N PRO A 187 -17.80 7.80 -27.13
CA PRO A 187 -18.69 8.98 -27.19
C PRO A 187 -20.00 8.82 -26.38
N ALA A 188 -20.29 7.62 -25.87
CA ALA A 188 -21.39 7.30 -24.97
C ALA A 188 -20.95 7.16 -23.49
N GLY A 189 -19.88 7.86 -23.06
CA GLY A 189 -19.23 7.72 -21.75
C GLY A 189 -20.13 7.78 -20.50
N VAL A 190 -19.54 7.47 -19.33
CA VAL A 190 -20.19 7.37 -18.01
C VAL A 190 -21.25 8.46 -17.79
N GLN A 191 -22.50 8.05 -17.56
CA GLN A 191 -23.62 8.96 -17.38
C GLN A 191 -23.70 9.49 -15.95
N ARG A 192 -23.33 8.65 -14.96
CA ARG A 192 -23.41 9.00 -13.54
C ARG A 192 -22.40 8.19 -12.73
N VAL A 193 -21.75 8.86 -11.78
CA VAL A 193 -20.97 8.26 -10.70
C VAL A 193 -21.65 8.62 -9.39
N GLU A 194 -21.99 7.62 -8.58
CA GLU A 194 -22.59 7.81 -7.27
C GLU A 194 -21.67 7.18 -6.21
N LEU A 195 -21.31 7.98 -5.22
CA LEU A 195 -20.57 7.59 -4.04
C LEU A 195 -21.48 7.78 -2.82
N GLY A 196 -22.03 6.68 -2.31
CA GLY A 196 -22.72 6.62 -1.03
C GLY A 196 -21.75 6.27 0.09
N LEU A 197 -21.83 6.97 1.20
CA LEU A 197 -21.04 6.74 2.40
C LEU A 197 -21.99 6.72 3.61
N ARG A 198 -21.85 5.74 4.48
CA ARG A 198 -22.62 5.64 5.73
C ARG A 198 -21.71 5.11 6.83
N TYR A 199 -21.65 5.82 7.94
CA TYR A 199 -20.85 5.57 9.12
C TYR A 199 -21.76 5.65 10.35
N GLY A 200 -22.22 4.51 10.83
CA GLY A 200 -22.98 4.36 12.06
C GLY A 200 -22.08 4.39 13.29
N LEU A 201 -22.29 5.37 14.18
CA LEU A 201 -21.61 5.44 15.46
C LEU A 201 -22.62 5.11 16.56
N PRO A 202 -22.55 3.94 17.21
CA PRO A 202 -23.30 3.76 18.44
C PRO A 202 -22.83 4.82 19.43
N TYR A 203 -23.75 5.69 19.87
CA TYR A 203 -23.46 6.85 20.74
C TYR A 203 -22.69 6.44 22.02
N THR A 204 -22.82 5.17 22.43
CA THR A 204 -22.14 4.55 23.57
C THR A 204 -20.64 4.30 23.39
N ARG A 205 -20.07 4.42 22.18
CA ARG A 205 -18.63 4.18 21.91
C ARG A 205 -17.84 5.41 21.49
N ARG A 206 -18.43 6.60 21.60
CA ARG A 206 -17.83 7.89 21.20
C ARG A 206 -16.47 8.16 21.87
N GLU A 207 -16.32 7.79 23.14
CA GLU A 207 -15.08 8.00 23.90
C GLU A 207 -13.92 7.11 23.42
N ALA A 208 -14.21 5.92 22.89
CA ALA A 208 -13.20 4.98 22.40
C ALA A 208 -12.56 5.41 21.06
N MET A 209 -13.27 6.20 20.24
CA MET A 209 -12.71 6.79 19.00
C MET A 209 -11.94 8.09 19.24
N LEU A 210 -12.31 8.85 20.28
CA LEU A 210 -11.69 10.15 20.60
C LEU A 210 -10.49 10.03 21.53
N ALA A 211 -10.19 8.83 22.04
CA ALA A 211 -8.98 8.56 22.80
C ALA A 211 -7.74 8.73 21.90
N SER A 212 -6.74 9.49 22.37
CA SER A 212 -5.48 9.69 21.64
C SER A 212 -4.84 8.34 21.32
N PRO A 213 -4.31 8.14 20.09
CA PRO A 213 -3.48 6.99 19.78
C PRO A 213 -2.34 6.88 20.80
N GLY A 214 -2.17 5.69 21.39
CA GLY A 214 -0.97 5.43 22.19
C GLY A 214 0.25 5.41 21.28
N ASN A 215 1.42 5.77 21.80
CA ASN A 215 2.69 5.82 21.04
C ASN A 215 3.10 4.46 20.40
N ALA A 216 2.41 3.37 20.71
CA ALA A 216 2.65 2.02 20.19
C ALA A 216 1.68 1.61 19.06
N GLU A 217 0.63 2.38 18.78
CA GLU A 217 -0.32 2.07 17.70
C GLU A 217 0.16 2.71 16.39
N GLY A 218 0.63 1.89 15.46
CA GLY A 218 0.93 2.35 14.10
C GLY A 218 -0.31 2.90 13.36
N PRO A 219 -0.15 3.47 12.15
CA PRO A 219 -1.24 4.09 11.38
C PRO A 219 -2.42 3.15 11.06
N THR A 220 -2.24 1.83 11.13
CA THR A 220 -3.34 0.86 10.99
C THR A 220 -4.21 0.74 12.24
N GLY A 221 -3.73 1.21 13.40
CA GLY A 221 -4.44 1.16 14.69
C GLY A 221 -5.67 2.06 14.74
N TRP A 222 -5.64 3.24 14.12
CA TRP A 222 -6.81 4.12 14.06
C TRP A 222 -7.90 3.55 13.15
N VAL A 223 -7.55 3.03 11.96
CA VAL A 223 -8.50 2.41 11.02
C VAL A 223 -9.13 1.19 11.69
N ARG A 224 -8.32 0.33 12.31
CA ARG A 224 -8.81 -0.85 13.02
C ARG A 224 -9.73 -0.49 14.18
N ARG A 225 -9.41 0.56 14.95
CA ARG A 225 -10.29 1.07 16.03
C ARG A 225 -11.59 1.66 15.49
N ALA A 226 -11.54 2.47 14.43
CA ALA A 226 -12.71 3.04 13.79
C ALA A 226 -13.64 1.93 13.26
N LEU A 227 -13.09 0.96 12.52
CA LEU A 227 -13.83 -0.21 12.02
C LEU A 227 -14.30 -1.14 13.14
N ALA A 228 -13.58 -1.22 14.26
CA ALA A 228 -14.01 -1.98 15.44
C ALA A 228 -15.10 -1.31 16.26
N ALA A 229 -15.24 0.01 16.13
CA ALA A 229 -16.18 0.82 16.89
C ALA A 229 -17.46 1.17 16.13
N ALA A 230 -17.44 1.12 14.79
CA ALA A 230 -18.49 1.64 13.92
C ALA A 230 -18.97 0.64 12.87
N ASP A 231 -20.28 0.60 12.64
CA ASP A 231 -20.87 0.01 11.44
C ASP A 231 -20.62 0.97 10.28
N THR A 232 -19.88 0.56 9.26
CA THR A 232 -19.60 1.41 8.09
C THR A 232 -20.11 0.74 6.83
N LEU A 233 -20.45 1.56 5.85
CA LEU A 233 -20.93 1.17 4.54
C LEU A 233 -20.46 2.23 3.55
N GLN A 234 -19.59 1.85 2.63
CA GLN A 234 -19.11 2.68 1.54
C GLN A 234 -19.57 2.02 0.26
N GLN A 235 -20.22 2.76 -0.63
CA GLN A 235 -20.77 2.25 -1.88
C GLN A 235 -20.38 3.17 -3.02
N LEU A 236 -19.68 2.63 -4.00
CA LEU A 236 -19.40 3.28 -5.28
C LEU A 236 -20.25 2.60 -6.35
N ARG A 237 -21.04 3.38 -7.09
CA ARG A 237 -21.80 2.93 -8.24
C ARG A 237 -21.45 3.79 -9.45
N ILE A 238 -21.15 3.14 -10.56
CA ILE A 238 -20.86 3.79 -11.84
C ILE A 238 -21.89 3.28 -12.84
N ASP A 239 -22.69 4.19 -13.37
CA ASP A 239 -23.72 3.91 -14.38
C ASP A 239 -23.23 4.35 -15.78
N LEU A 240 -23.26 3.39 -16.70
CA LEU A 240 -22.99 3.53 -18.13
C LEU A 240 -24.31 3.33 -18.91
N PRO A 241 -24.43 3.80 -20.17
CA PRO A 241 -25.70 3.75 -20.90
C PRO A 241 -26.33 2.36 -20.97
N ASP A 242 -25.51 1.32 -21.11
CA ASP A 242 -25.95 -0.07 -21.27
C ASP A 242 -25.47 -0.98 -20.13
N GLY A 243 -25.20 -0.44 -18.93
CA GLY A 243 -24.83 -1.26 -17.78
C GLY A 243 -24.31 -0.48 -16.58
N SER A 244 -23.96 -1.19 -15.50
CA SER A 244 -23.48 -0.55 -14.28
C SER A 244 -22.44 -1.41 -13.57
N VAL A 245 -21.57 -0.76 -12.80
CA VAL A 245 -20.67 -1.41 -11.84
C VAL A 245 -20.96 -0.86 -10.47
N SER A 246 -21.06 -1.73 -9.47
CA SER A 246 -21.17 -1.33 -8.07
C SER A 246 -20.16 -2.07 -7.20
N LEU A 247 -19.53 -1.33 -6.30
CA LEU A 247 -18.64 -1.81 -5.26
C LEU A 247 -19.17 -1.30 -3.93
N GLN A 248 -19.33 -2.19 -2.96
CA GLN A 248 -19.83 -1.88 -1.64
C GLN A 248 -18.90 -2.50 -0.59
N LEU A 249 -18.34 -1.71 0.31
CA LEU A 249 -17.53 -2.15 1.43
C LEU A 249 -18.27 -1.83 2.72
N ALA A 250 -18.68 -2.86 3.46
CA ALA A 250 -19.32 -2.72 4.76
C ALA A 250 -18.43 -3.25 5.89
N SER A 251 -18.50 -2.65 7.07
CA SER A 251 -17.90 -3.16 8.30
C SER A 251 -18.95 -3.44 9.36
N THR A 252 -18.78 -4.54 10.08
CA THR A 252 -19.54 -4.84 11.29
C THR A 252 -18.59 -4.90 12.49
N PRO A 253 -18.83 -4.12 13.56
CA PRO A 253 -18.03 -4.13 14.78
C PRO A 253 -17.86 -5.52 15.36
N GLY A 254 -16.70 -5.77 15.96
CA GLY A 254 -16.49 -6.93 16.82
C GLY A 254 -17.33 -6.83 18.09
N ALA A 255 -17.85 -7.95 18.59
CA ALA A 255 -18.45 -8.07 19.91
C ALA A 255 -17.35 -8.07 20.99
N PRO A 256 -17.23 -7.03 21.84
CA PRO A 256 -16.16 -6.93 22.83
C PRO A 256 -16.22 -8.05 23.88
N ALA A 257 -17.43 -8.53 24.19
CA ALA A 257 -17.66 -9.57 25.19
C ALA A 257 -17.13 -10.95 24.77
N THR A 258 -16.94 -11.20 23.47
CA THR A 258 -16.48 -12.49 22.93
C THR A 258 -15.10 -12.39 22.30
N GLY A 259 -14.45 -11.22 22.33
CA GLY A 259 -13.14 -10.99 21.69
C GLY A 259 -13.15 -11.09 20.16
N SER A 260 -14.32 -11.10 19.51
CA SER A 260 -14.41 -11.31 18.06
C SER A 260 -13.88 -10.11 17.28
N SER A 261 -13.04 -10.33 16.27
CA SER A 261 -12.54 -9.29 15.37
C SER A 261 -13.67 -8.59 14.60
N PRO A 262 -13.52 -7.31 14.23
CA PRO A 262 -14.43 -6.65 13.29
C PRO A 262 -14.42 -7.40 11.96
N ALA A 263 -15.59 -7.52 11.34
CA ALA A 263 -15.71 -8.14 10.03
C ALA A 263 -15.89 -7.07 8.95
N LEU A 264 -15.25 -7.28 7.81
CA LEU A 264 -15.43 -6.51 6.58
C LEU A 264 -16.15 -7.37 5.56
N THR A 265 -17.05 -6.75 4.78
CA THR A 265 -17.77 -7.38 3.68
C THR A 265 -17.61 -6.52 2.43
N LEU A 266 -16.96 -7.04 1.40
CA LEU A 266 -16.90 -6.44 0.07
C LEU A 266 -17.93 -7.12 -0.82
N THR A 267 -18.85 -6.34 -1.38
CA THR A 267 -19.84 -6.76 -2.35
C THR A 267 -19.56 -6.07 -3.68
N ALA A 268 -19.36 -6.83 -4.75
CA ALA A 268 -19.03 -6.30 -6.06
C ALA A 268 -19.95 -6.90 -7.14
N GLN A 269 -20.39 -6.07 -8.08
CA GLN A 269 -21.27 -6.51 -9.18
C GLN A 269 -21.02 -5.68 -10.44
N ALA A 270 -21.12 -6.32 -11.60
CA ALA A 270 -21.12 -5.65 -12.89
C ALA A 270 -22.26 -6.19 -13.77
N GLN A 271 -22.91 -5.32 -14.54
CA GLN A 271 -24.04 -5.67 -15.41
C GLN A 271 -23.90 -5.02 -16.78
N GLY A 272 -24.51 -5.66 -17.78
CA GLY A 272 -24.63 -5.12 -19.14
C GLY A 272 -23.30 -5.03 -19.90
N SER A 273 -23.15 -3.98 -20.71
CA SER A 273 -21.98 -3.77 -21.57
C SER A 273 -20.68 -3.58 -20.77
N VAL A 274 -20.77 -3.17 -19.50
CA VAL A 274 -19.62 -2.93 -18.62
C VAL A 274 -18.85 -4.20 -18.29
N VAL A 275 -19.52 -5.35 -18.29
CA VAL A 275 -18.86 -6.66 -18.11
C VAL A 275 -17.79 -6.89 -19.16
N ARG A 276 -18.00 -6.43 -20.41
CA ARG A 276 -17.03 -6.60 -21.49
C ARG A 276 -15.73 -5.81 -21.26
N LEU A 277 -15.80 -4.77 -20.43
CA LEU A 277 -14.71 -3.86 -20.11
C LEU A 277 -13.86 -4.32 -18.91
N LEU A 278 -14.35 -5.30 -18.14
CA LEU A 278 -13.59 -5.88 -17.04
C LEU A 278 -12.42 -6.73 -17.56
N PRO A 279 -11.34 -6.91 -16.79
CA PRO A 279 -10.31 -7.90 -17.11
C PRO A 279 -10.91 -9.31 -17.20
N GLU A 280 -10.44 -10.15 -18.14
CA GLU A 280 -10.98 -11.51 -18.35
C GLU A 280 -11.01 -12.36 -17.06
N ALA A 281 -10.01 -12.21 -16.20
CA ALA A 281 -9.96 -12.90 -14.90
C ALA A 281 -11.11 -12.51 -13.94
N VAL A 282 -11.65 -11.30 -14.09
CA VAL A 282 -12.66 -10.72 -13.19
C VAL A 282 -14.08 -10.83 -13.78
N LYS A 283 -14.20 -10.90 -15.11
CA LYS A 283 -15.48 -11.09 -15.82
C LYS A 283 -16.36 -12.19 -15.22
N PRO A 284 -15.90 -13.45 -15.08
CA PRO A 284 -16.77 -14.52 -14.58
C PRO A 284 -17.22 -14.29 -13.14
N LEU A 285 -16.42 -13.59 -12.33
CA LEU A 285 -16.71 -13.29 -10.93
C LEU A 285 -17.78 -12.20 -10.78
N LEU A 286 -17.71 -11.14 -11.60
CA LEU A 286 -18.59 -9.98 -11.47
C LEU A 286 -19.79 -10.00 -12.44
N ALA A 287 -19.76 -10.84 -13.47
CA ALA A 287 -20.89 -11.06 -14.39
C ALA A 287 -21.94 -12.04 -13.83
N ALA A 288 -21.69 -12.61 -12.65
CA ALA A 288 -22.61 -13.53 -12.00
C ALA A 288 -23.95 -12.83 -11.68
N PRO A 289 -25.08 -13.58 -11.71
CA PRO A 289 -26.39 -13.01 -11.37
C PRO A 289 -26.46 -12.55 -9.90
N ALA A 290 -25.65 -13.14 -9.02
CA ALA A 290 -25.47 -12.71 -7.64
C ALA A 290 -24.19 -11.87 -7.50
N PRO A 291 -24.15 -10.86 -6.61
CA PRO A 291 -22.95 -10.08 -6.39
C PRO A 291 -21.89 -10.90 -5.66
N LEU A 292 -20.63 -10.76 -6.08
CA LEU A 292 -19.49 -11.36 -5.38
C LEU A 292 -19.43 -10.78 -3.97
N THR A 293 -19.53 -11.64 -2.96
CA THR A 293 -19.51 -11.25 -1.54
C THR A 293 -18.33 -11.89 -0.84
N VAL A 294 -17.37 -11.05 -0.43
CA VAL A 294 -16.20 -11.48 0.34
C VAL A 294 -16.33 -10.94 1.75
N ARG A 295 -16.36 -11.82 2.77
CA ARG A 295 -16.45 -11.47 4.18
C ARG A 295 -15.24 -11.98 4.95
N TRP A 296 -14.56 -11.12 5.71
CA TRP A 296 -13.37 -11.50 6.47
C TRP A 296 -13.25 -10.76 7.79
N HIS A 297 -12.46 -11.31 8.71
CA HIS A 297 -12.06 -10.67 9.97
C HIS A 297 -10.75 -9.90 9.80
N LEU A 298 -10.59 -8.78 10.51
CA LEU A 298 -9.42 -7.90 10.36
C LEU A 298 -8.09 -8.49 10.88
N ASP A 299 -8.10 -9.32 11.93
CA ASP A 299 -6.86 -9.90 12.47
C ASP A 299 -6.27 -10.98 11.57
N HIS A 300 -7.07 -11.77 10.86
CA HIS A 300 -6.63 -12.91 10.04
C HIS A 300 -5.72 -13.95 10.75
N GLU A 301 -5.33 -13.71 12.01
CA GLU A 301 -4.37 -14.52 12.78
C GLU A 301 -4.99 -15.88 13.15
N GLU A 302 -6.27 -15.88 13.53
CA GLU A 302 -7.03 -17.08 13.95
C GLU A 302 -8.30 -17.33 13.11
N GLY A 303 -8.52 -16.55 12.04
CA GLY A 303 -9.82 -16.43 11.37
C GLY A 303 -9.92 -17.07 9.97
N ALA A 304 -11.15 -17.35 9.55
CA ALA A 304 -11.50 -17.77 8.20
C ALA A 304 -12.02 -16.60 7.35
N VAL A 305 -11.89 -16.72 6.03
CA VAL A 305 -12.53 -15.82 5.05
C VAL A 305 -13.71 -16.53 4.41
N GLN A 306 -14.82 -15.84 4.20
CA GLN A 306 -15.95 -16.34 3.43
C GLN A 306 -15.98 -15.66 2.06
N VAL A 307 -16.07 -16.44 0.99
CA VAL A 307 -16.30 -15.94 -0.38
C VAL A 307 -17.56 -16.61 -0.89
N ASP A 308 -18.59 -15.83 -1.21
CA ASP A 308 -19.91 -16.31 -1.65
C ASP A 308 -20.52 -17.39 -0.72
N GLY A 309 -20.33 -17.21 0.58
CA GLY A 309 -20.80 -18.14 1.62
C GLY A 309 -19.90 -19.37 1.81
N GLN A 310 -18.93 -19.62 0.93
CA GLN A 310 -17.92 -20.66 1.12
C GLN A 310 -16.84 -20.17 2.09
N ARG A 311 -16.59 -20.95 3.14
CA ARG A 311 -15.57 -20.66 4.16
C ARG A 311 -14.20 -21.22 3.72
N PHE A 312 -13.19 -20.37 3.77
CA PHE A 312 -11.79 -20.67 3.50
C PHE A 312 -11.02 -20.58 4.81
N GLU A 313 -10.51 -21.73 5.24
CA GLU A 313 -9.63 -21.82 6.41
C GLU A 313 -8.19 -21.46 6.02
N ARG A 314 -7.46 -21.02 7.04
CA ARG A 314 -6.04 -20.71 6.89
C ARG A 314 -5.27 -21.99 6.53
N VAL A 315 -4.39 -21.90 5.54
CA VAL A 315 -3.50 -22.99 5.16
C VAL A 315 -2.52 -23.22 6.30
N ALA A 316 -2.42 -24.48 6.74
CA ALA A 316 -1.46 -24.86 7.76
C ALA A 316 -0.04 -24.54 7.29
N ALA A 317 0.75 -23.90 8.16
CA ALA A 317 2.16 -23.67 7.88
C ALA A 317 2.85 -25.05 7.78
N GLN A 318 3.41 -25.36 6.61
CA GLN A 318 4.23 -26.54 6.42
C GLN A 318 5.68 -26.17 6.68
N GLN A 319 6.21 -26.63 7.81
CA GLN A 319 7.61 -26.40 8.18
C GLN A 319 8.55 -27.30 7.36
N ARG A 320 9.64 -26.73 6.87
CA ARG A 320 10.72 -27.44 6.16
C ARG A 320 11.81 -27.89 7.15
N PRO A 321 12.54 -28.98 6.85
CA PRO A 321 13.59 -29.46 7.75
C PRO A 321 14.79 -28.51 7.78
N PRO A 322 15.57 -28.49 8.87
CA PRO A 322 16.87 -27.83 8.90
C PRO A 322 17.86 -28.42 7.88
N GLY A 323 18.66 -27.55 7.28
CA GLY A 323 19.72 -27.94 6.32
C GLY A 323 19.29 -27.89 4.85
N PRO A 324 20.14 -28.40 3.93
CA PRO A 324 19.83 -28.39 2.51
C PRO A 324 18.66 -29.33 2.22
N THR A 325 17.58 -28.77 1.71
CA THR A 325 16.33 -29.49 1.41
C THR A 325 16.22 -29.67 -0.10
N PRO A 326 16.30 -30.92 -0.62
CA PRO A 326 16.05 -31.20 -2.03
C PRO A 326 14.63 -30.84 -2.43
N LEU A 327 14.45 -30.35 -3.65
CA LEU A 327 13.14 -30.06 -4.25
C LEU A 327 12.82 -31.14 -5.30
N PRO A 328 11.97 -32.14 -4.98
CA PRO A 328 11.63 -33.19 -5.93
C PRO A 328 10.92 -32.61 -7.16
N ALA A 329 11.15 -33.17 -8.36
CA ALA A 329 10.46 -32.71 -9.57
C ALA A 329 8.92 -32.77 -9.45
N ALA A 330 8.40 -33.74 -8.67
CA ALA A 330 6.98 -33.85 -8.38
C ALA A 330 6.42 -32.66 -7.57
N GLU A 331 7.23 -32.01 -6.74
CA GLU A 331 6.84 -30.81 -5.99
C GLU A 331 6.59 -29.62 -6.93
N CYS A 332 7.45 -29.44 -7.93
CA CYS A 332 7.37 -28.30 -8.84
C CYS A 332 6.45 -28.54 -10.05
N GLY A 333 5.95 -29.76 -10.23
CA GLY A 333 5.03 -30.09 -11.32
C GLY A 333 5.70 -30.20 -12.70
N PRO A 334 4.95 -30.61 -13.73
CA PRO A 334 5.50 -31.02 -15.03
C PRO A 334 6.11 -29.86 -15.84
N ALA A 335 5.77 -28.61 -15.53
CA ALA A 335 6.41 -27.43 -16.12
C ALA A 335 7.90 -27.32 -15.75
N HIS A 336 8.38 -28.09 -14.77
CA HIS A 336 9.75 -28.10 -14.28
C HIS A 336 10.45 -29.42 -14.65
N ALA A 337 10.85 -29.55 -15.91
CA ALA A 337 11.42 -30.78 -16.49
C ALA A 337 12.73 -31.28 -15.83
N ALA A 338 13.42 -30.44 -15.06
CA ALA A 338 14.61 -30.79 -14.28
C ALA A 338 14.41 -30.44 -12.80
N ALA A 339 14.93 -31.30 -11.91
CA ALA A 339 14.88 -31.08 -10.47
C ALA A 339 15.62 -29.77 -10.11
N PRO A 340 14.97 -28.81 -9.41
CA PRO A 340 15.63 -27.61 -8.94
C PRO A 340 16.76 -27.89 -7.93
N ALA A 341 17.64 -26.92 -7.70
CA ALA A 341 18.67 -27.05 -6.68
C ALA A 341 18.05 -27.14 -5.28
N ALA A 342 18.74 -27.84 -4.38
CA ALA A 342 18.37 -27.87 -2.97
C ALA A 342 18.48 -26.45 -2.35
N LEU A 343 17.59 -26.15 -1.42
CA LEU A 343 17.53 -24.85 -0.74
C LEU A 343 17.67 -25.02 0.77
N HIS A 344 18.22 -24.00 1.43
CA HIS A 344 18.14 -23.83 2.87
C HIS A 344 16.93 -22.97 3.22
N PHE A 345 15.97 -23.53 3.94
CA PHE A 345 14.81 -22.79 4.42
C PHE A 345 15.11 -22.16 5.77
N VAL A 346 14.70 -20.91 5.96
CA VAL A 346 14.67 -20.24 7.27
C VAL A 346 13.31 -19.58 7.41
N GLU A 347 12.46 -20.12 8.29
CA GLU A 347 11.05 -19.76 8.36
C GLU A 347 10.74 -18.92 9.60
N ALA A 348 9.93 -17.88 9.40
CA ALA A 348 9.37 -17.03 10.45
C ALA A 348 7.86 -17.21 10.57
N ASP A 349 7.31 -16.97 11.76
CA ASP A 349 5.87 -16.89 12.00
C ASP A 349 5.31 -15.47 11.71
N ASP A 350 4.01 -15.26 11.94
CA ASP A 350 3.33 -13.96 11.72
C ASP A 350 3.86 -12.83 12.64
N SER A 351 4.54 -13.16 13.72
CA SER A 351 5.17 -12.21 14.64
C SER A 351 6.61 -11.86 14.25
N GLY A 352 7.15 -12.54 13.23
CA GLY A 352 8.53 -12.39 12.77
C GLY A 352 9.54 -13.23 13.57
N GLN A 353 9.08 -14.15 14.43
CA GLN A 353 9.94 -15.04 15.21
C GLN A 353 10.28 -16.31 14.43
N PRO A 354 11.45 -16.94 14.67
CA PRO A 354 11.81 -18.19 14.01
C PRO A 354 10.82 -19.30 14.35
N VAL A 355 10.33 -20.01 13.33
CA VAL A 355 9.54 -21.24 13.49
C VAL A 355 10.42 -22.36 14.07
N ASP A 356 11.65 -22.48 13.55
CA ASP A 356 12.63 -23.45 14.03
C ASP A 356 14.05 -22.85 14.03
N PRO A 357 14.60 -22.54 15.22
CA PRO A 357 15.97 -22.03 15.34
C PRO A 357 17.05 -22.97 14.76
N ALA A 358 16.78 -24.27 14.61
CA ALA A 358 17.71 -25.23 14.03
C ALA A 358 17.95 -24.96 12.53
N GLN A 359 16.97 -24.37 11.82
CA GLN A 359 17.13 -23.98 10.42
C GLN A 359 18.24 -22.94 10.23
N SER A 360 18.21 -21.86 11.01
CA SER A 360 19.27 -20.83 11.01
C SER A 360 20.62 -21.41 11.46
N THR A 361 20.61 -22.29 12.46
CA THR A 361 21.84 -22.94 12.96
C THR A 361 22.48 -23.81 11.89
N ALA A 362 21.69 -24.63 11.18
CA ALA A 362 22.18 -25.48 10.09
C ALA A 362 22.69 -24.65 8.91
N LEU A 363 21.99 -23.58 8.54
CA LEU A 363 22.45 -22.65 7.52
C LEU A 363 23.78 -22.00 7.90
N PHE A 364 23.91 -21.50 9.12
CA PHE A 364 25.16 -20.90 9.59
C PHE A 364 26.33 -21.89 9.53
N GLY A 365 26.13 -23.14 9.94
CA GLY A 365 27.14 -24.20 9.79
C GLY A 365 27.54 -24.43 8.34
N ALA A 366 26.57 -24.53 7.42
CA ALA A 366 26.84 -24.70 5.99
C ALA A 366 27.63 -23.53 5.38
N VAL A 367 27.35 -22.30 5.82
CA VAL A 367 28.12 -21.11 5.40
C VAL A 367 29.53 -21.16 5.98
N ASP A 368 29.69 -21.49 7.26
CA ASP A 368 31.01 -21.59 7.90
C ASP A 368 31.88 -22.65 7.19
N ASP A 369 31.31 -23.81 6.82
CA ASP A 369 31.99 -24.87 6.06
C ASP A 369 32.38 -24.40 4.64
N ALA A 370 31.47 -23.74 3.93
CA ALA A 370 31.71 -23.22 2.59
C ALA A 370 32.80 -22.14 2.58
N VAL A 371 32.77 -21.25 3.58
CA VAL A 371 33.75 -20.17 3.76
C VAL A 371 35.13 -20.72 4.15
N ALA A 372 35.19 -21.82 4.91
CA ALA A 372 36.45 -22.51 5.24
C ALA A 372 37.08 -23.23 4.04
N GLY A 373 36.26 -23.58 3.03
CA GLY A 373 36.66 -24.19 1.78
C GLY A 373 37.06 -23.18 0.69
N PRO A 374 36.63 -23.39 -0.57
CA PRO A 374 36.90 -22.49 -1.70
C PRO A 374 36.21 -21.11 -1.64
N GLY A 375 35.30 -20.90 -0.67
CA GLY A 375 34.47 -19.70 -0.53
C GLY A 375 32.99 -19.97 -0.74
N ALA A 376 32.14 -19.02 -0.36
CA ALA A 376 30.68 -19.15 -0.35
C ALA A 376 29.99 -18.06 -1.17
N LEU A 377 29.05 -18.44 -2.03
CA LEU A 377 28.09 -17.53 -2.65
C LEU A 377 26.73 -17.73 -1.98
N VAL A 378 26.42 -16.88 -1.01
CA VAL A 378 25.18 -16.95 -0.24
C VAL A 378 24.14 -16.03 -0.87
N ALA A 379 23.07 -16.61 -1.41
CA ALA A 379 21.94 -15.86 -1.95
C ALA A 379 20.73 -16.05 -1.03
N VAL A 380 20.22 -14.96 -0.47
CA VAL A 380 19.02 -14.93 0.36
C VAL A 380 17.87 -14.36 -0.45
N PHE A 381 16.73 -15.04 -0.43
CA PHE A 381 15.49 -14.56 -1.03
C PHE A 381 14.36 -14.55 -0.01
N VAL A 382 13.75 -13.38 0.18
CA VAL A 382 12.58 -13.17 1.03
C VAL A 382 11.36 -12.94 0.13
N HIS A 383 10.43 -13.90 0.15
CA HIS A 383 9.26 -13.86 -0.72
C HIS A 383 8.23 -12.79 -0.30
N GLY A 384 7.35 -12.45 -1.23
CA GLY A 384 6.29 -11.46 -1.06
C GLY A 384 4.95 -12.03 -0.57
N TRP A 385 3.93 -11.17 -0.68
CA TRP A 385 2.53 -11.53 -0.46
C TRP A 385 2.09 -12.68 -1.39
N GLN A 386 1.15 -13.50 -0.94
CA GLN A 386 0.57 -14.65 -1.67
C GLN A 386 1.47 -15.87 -1.87
N HIS A 387 2.69 -15.85 -1.31
CA HIS A 387 3.64 -16.96 -1.30
C HIS A 387 3.95 -17.45 0.12
N SER A 388 4.48 -18.67 0.23
CA SER A 388 5.02 -19.26 1.46
C SER A 388 6.21 -20.18 1.17
N ALA A 389 6.63 -20.98 2.15
CA ALA A 389 7.62 -22.05 1.97
C ALA A 389 6.98 -23.44 1.73
N ALA A 390 5.66 -23.51 1.54
CA ALA A 390 4.93 -24.75 1.35
C ALA A 390 5.39 -25.54 0.11
N THR A 391 5.16 -26.85 0.14
CA THR A 391 5.43 -27.75 -0.99
C THR A 391 4.58 -27.32 -2.19
N GLY A 392 5.23 -27.08 -3.33
CA GLY A 392 4.58 -26.69 -4.58
C GLY A 392 4.31 -25.20 -4.72
N ASP A 393 4.83 -24.36 -3.81
CA ASP A 393 4.87 -22.92 -4.04
C ASP A 393 5.78 -22.60 -5.24
N SER A 394 5.23 -21.89 -6.23
CA SER A 394 5.96 -21.50 -7.45
C SER A 394 7.26 -20.75 -7.17
N TYR A 395 7.32 -19.90 -6.14
CA TYR A 395 8.53 -19.14 -5.82
C TYR A 395 9.65 -20.00 -5.27
N VAL A 396 9.31 -21.05 -4.51
CA VAL A 396 10.29 -22.02 -4.03
C VAL A 396 10.95 -22.72 -5.23
N CYS A 397 10.12 -23.16 -6.19
CA CYS A 397 10.57 -23.85 -7.39
C CYS A 397 11.39 -22.95 -8.33
N ASP A 398 10.92 -21.74 -8.59
CA ASP A 398 11.61 -20.78 -9.44
C ASP A 398 12.93 -20.32 -8.83
N TYR A 399 12.96 -20.10 -7.52
CA TYR A 399 14.19 -19.77 -6.82
C TYR A 399 15.18 -20.94 -6.82
N GLY A 400 14.72 -22.18 -6.60
CA GLY A 400 15.56 -23.38 -6.73
C GLY A 400 16.21 -23.50 -8.12
N ARG A 401 15.49 -23.12 -9.19
CA ARG A 401 16.06 -23.09 -10.55
C ARG A 401 17.09 -21.99 -10.72
N LEU A 402 16.83 -20.79 -10.19
CA LEU A 402 17.79 -19.70 -10.18
C LEU A 402 19.10 -20.12 -9.49
N ILE A 403 19.00 -20.74 -8.33
CA ILE A 403 20.17 -21.22 -7.58
C ILE A 403 20.94 -22.28 -8.36
N GLY A 404 20.24 -23.23 -9.02
CA GLY A 404 20.88 -24.20 -9.90
C GLY A 404 21.60 -23.56 -11.10
N ALA A 405 21.03 -22.48 -11.65
CA ALA A 405 21.68 -21.70 -12.71
C ALA A 405 22.94 -21.00 -12.19
N ILE A 406 22.86 -20.32 -11.03
CA ILE A 406 24.01 -19.66 -10.39
C ILE A 406 25.12 -20.65 -10.06
N ASP A 407 24.79 -21.85 -9.57
CA ASP A 407 25.76 -22.91 -9.31
C ASP A 407 26.45 -23.38 -10.59
N THR A 408 25.67 -23.66 -11.64
CA THR A 408 26.21 -24.03 -12.96
C THR A 408 27.17 -22.97 -13.49
N MET A 409 26.82 -21.69 -13.31
CA MET A 409 27.66 -20.56 -13.70
C MET A 409 28.96 -20.49 -12.92
N GLU A 410 28.88 -20.60 -11.60
CA GLU A 410 30.06 -20.56 -10.73
C GLU A 410 31.01 -21.70 -11.07
N GLN A 411 30.49 -22.91 -11.34
CA GLN A 411 31.29 -24.03 -11.81
C GLN A 411 31.98 -23.74 -13.15
N GLN A 412 31.27 -23.16 -14.12
CA GLN A 412 31.82 -22.81 -15.43
C GLN A 412 32.90 -21.73 -15.31
N ALA A 413 32.62 -20.67 -14.56
CA ALA A 413 33.55 -19.57 -14.30
C ALA A 413 34.81 -20.06 -13.58
N ALA A 414 34.64 -20.94 -12.59
CA ALA A 414 35.74 -21.56 -11.86
C ALA A 414 36.66 -22.38 -12.77
N ARG A 415 36.07 -23.24 -13.62
CA ARG A 415 36.81 -24.04 -14.61
C ARG A 415 37.57 -23.17 -15.59
N ALA A 416 36.92 -22.16 -16.16
CA ALA A 416 37.55 -21.22 -17.10
C ALA A 416 38.71 -20.43 -16.45
N ALA A 417 38.62 -20.17 -15.14
CA ALA A 417 39.61 -19.44 -14.37
C ALA A 417 40.68 -20.34 -13.71
N GLY A 418 40.62 -21.66 -13.90
CA GLY A 418 41.55 -22.61 -13.27
C GLY A 418 41.53 -22.57 -11.75
N ARG A 419 40.36 -22.33 -11.14
CA ARG A 419 40.16 -22.28 -9.68
C ARG A 419 39.08 -23.28 -9.23
N PRO A 420 39.05 -23.68 -7.95
CA PRO A 420 37.89 -24.36 -7.39
C PRO A 420 36.66 -23.44 -7.41
N ALA A 421 35.48 -24.03 -7.57
CA ALA A 421 34.20 -23.34 -7.49
C ALA A 421 33.86 -23.03 -6.03
N ARG A 422 33.32 -21.84 -5.78
CA ARG A 422 32.70 -21.49 -4.49
C ARG A 422 31.42 -22.31 -4.33
N THR A 423 31.07 -22.62 -3.09
CA THR A 423 29.80 -23.28 -2.79
C THR A 423 28.67 -22.27 -2.92
N VAL A 424 27.68 -22.56 -3.78
CA VAL A 424 26.46 -21.74 -3.90
C VAL A 424 25.42 -22.21 -2.87
N LEU A 425 24.97 -21.30 -2.02
CA LEU A 425 24.00 -21.55 -0.95
C LEU A 425 22.75 -20.70 -1.20
N GLY A 426 21.69 -21.35 -1.67
CA GLY A 426 20.37 -20.74 -1.84
C GLY A 426 19.58 -20.76 -0.54
N VAL A 427 19.31 -19.60 0.05
CA VAL A 427 18.52 -19.41 1.26
C VAL A 427 17.15 -18.85 0.90
N TYR A 428 16.08 -19.58 1.25
CA TYR A 428 14.71 -19.15 1.08
C TYR A 428 14.11 -18.79 2.44
N VAL A 429 13.78 -17.52 2.64
CA VAL A 429 13.16 -17.05 3.88
C VAL A 429 11.65 -17.15 3.73
N GLY A 430 11.07 -18.13 4.44
CA GLY A 430 9.63 -18.38 4.46
C GLY A 430 8.93 -17.59 5.56
N TRP A 431 7.74 -17.06 5.26
CA TRP A 431 6.83 -16.51 6.25
C TRP A 431 5.38 -16.69 5.77
N PRO A 432 4.34 -16.46 6.60
CA PRO A 432 2.93 -16.63 6.19
C PRO A 432 2.44 -15.52 5.24
N GLY A 433 3.09 -15.35 4.09
CA GLY A 433 2.72 -14.39 3.04
C GLY A 433 1.41 -14.76 2.34
N ARG A 434 1.15 -16.07 2.21
CA ARG A 434 -0.11 -16.68 1.78
C ARG A 434 -0.83 -17.25 3.01
N LEU A 435 -2.07 -16.83 3.25
CA LEU A 435 -2.86 -17.38 4.35
C LEU A 435 -3.90 -18.39 3.91
N TYR A 436 -4.50 -18.23 2.74
CA TYR A 436 -5.64 -19.01 2.27
C TYR A 436 -5.31 -19.72 0.95
N ALA A 437 -6.00 -20.80 0.63
CA ALA A 437 -5.78 -21.50 -0.64
C ALA A 437 -6.34 -20.73 -1.85
N GLY A 438 -7.38 -19.90 -1.66
CA GLY A 438 -8.03 -19.13 -2.73
C GLY A 438 -7.42 -17.73 -2.92
N GLU A 439 -7.27 -17.30 -4.18
CA GLU A 439 -6.71 -15.98 -4.54
C GLU A 439 -7.57 -14.83 -4.02
N ILE A 440 -8.90 -14.92 -4.20
CA ILE A 440 -9.85 -13.91 -3.71
C ILE A 440 -9.76 -13.79 -2.18
N ALA A 441 -9.70 -14.93 -1.48
CA ALA A 441 -9.57 -14.95 -0.03
C ALA A 441 -8.23 -14.36 0.46
N ASN A 442 -7.12 -14.64 -0.26
CA ASN A 442 -5.84 -13.99 0.06
C ASN A 442 -5.84 -12.50 -0.23
N GLY A 443 -6.59 -12.04 -1.24
CA GLY A 443 -6.72 -10.63 -1.61
C GLY A 443 -7.06 -9.71 -0.42
N THR A 444 -7.84 -10.20 0.54
CA THR A 444 -8.29 -9.42 1.72
C THR A 444 -7.20 -9.24 2.77
N THR A 445 -6.09 -9.99 2.67
CA THR A 445 -5.06 -10.02 3.71
C THR A 445 -4.03 -8.90 3.60
N PHE A 446 -4.17 -8.01 2.61
CA PHE A 446 -3.16 -7.00 2.26
C PHE A 446 -2.60 -6.23 3.47
N TRP A 447 -3.43 -5.52 4.25
CA TRP A 447 -2.94 -4.73 5.39
C TRP A 447 -2.37 -5.58 6.53
N ASN A 448 -2.91 -6.78 6.73
CA ASN A 448 -2.43 -7.70 7.75
C ASN A 448 -1.05 -8.25 7.38
N ARG A 449 -0.85 -8.64 6.11
CA ARG A 449 0.44 -9.08 5.56
C ARG A 449 1.45 -7.94 5.48
N LEU A 450 1.00 -6.72 5.18
CA LEU A 450 1.83 -5.51 5.22
C LEU A 450 2.45 -5.30 6.61
N GLN A 451 1.65 -5.43 7.67
CA GLN A 451 2.13 -5.36 9.05
C GLN A 451 3.01 -6.55 9.45
N ALA A 452 2.66 -7.76 9.00
CA ALA A 452 3.49 -8.94 9.24
C ALA A 452 4.88 -8.79 8.61
N ALA A 453 4.97 -8.19 7.41
CA ALA A 453 6.25 -7.86 6.78
C ALA A 453 7.05 -6.81 7.57
N ASP A 454 6.40 -5.82 8.17
CA ASP A 454 7.07 -4.89 9.10
C ASP A 454 7.62 -5.61 10.33
N ARG A 455 6.83 -6.52 10.92
CA ARG A 455 7.27 -7.35 12.06
C ARG A 455 8.42 -8.26 11.68
N LEU A 456 8.38 -8.88 10.51
CA LEU A 456 9.46 -9.75 10.00
C LEU A 456 10.81 -9.01 9.91
N GLY A 457 10.79 -7.72 9.57
CA GLY A 457 11.97 -6.86 9.51
C GLY A 457 12.25 -6.06 10.79
N ALA A 458 11.47 -6.24 11.86
CA ALA A 458 11.58 -5.43 13.08
C ALA A 458 12.84 -5.75 13.90
N GLN A 459 13.13 -4.88 14.87
CA GLN A 459 14.17 -5.13 15.88
C GLN A 459 13.83 -6.40 16.67
N GLY A 460 14.76 -7.34 16.77
CA GLY A 460 14.57 -8.62 17.46
C GLY A 460 13.80 -9.69 16.67
N ALA A 461 13.31 -9.40 15.47
CA ALA A 461 12.74 -10.39 14.56
C ALA A 461 13.83 -11.17 13.81
N LEU A 462 13.49 -12.32 13.21
CA LEU A 462 14.41 -13.27 12.58
C LEU A 462 15.30 -12.67 11.49
N LEU A 463 14.77 -11.79 10.64
CA LEU A 463 15.45 -11.38 9.42
C LEU A 463 16.73 -10.57 9.68
N ARG A 464 16.70 -9.67 10.68
CA ARG A 464 17.85 -8.82 11.05
C ARG A 464 19.07 -9.61 11.58
N PRO A 465 18.96 -10.48 12.61
CA PRO A 465 20.07 -11.31 13.07
C PRO A 465 20.48 -12.37 12.05
N LEU A 466 19.56 -12.86 11.19
CA LEU A 466 19.91 -13.74 10.08
C LEU A 466 20.87 -13.04 9.10
N ILE A 467 20.49 -11.87 8.57
CA ILE A 467 21.31 -11.13 7.61
C ILE A 467 22.65 -10.72 8.25
N ALA A 468 22.63 -10.20 9.47
CA ALA A 468 23.86 -9.82 10.18
C ALA A 468 24.78 -11.03 10.44
N GLY A 469 24.21 -12.16 10.86
CA GLY A 469 24.94 -13.39 11.13
C GLY A 469 25.54 -14.03 9.88
N LEU A 470 24.85 -13.95 8.73
CA LEU A 470 25.38 -14.37 7.44
C LEU A 470 26.49 -13.43 6.96
N ALA A 471 26.28 -12.13 7.04
CA ALA A 471 27.27 -11.13 6.63
C ALA A 471 28.57 -11.28 7.42
N GLN A 472 28.46 -11.52 8.73
CA GLN A 472 29.62 -11.73 9.59
C GLN A 472 30.42 -12.97 9.19
N ARG A 473 29.74 -14.07 8.84
CA ARG A 473 30.40 -15.32 8.44
C ARG A 473 31.05 -15.23 7.08
N VAL A 474 30.35 -14.65 6.10
CA VAL A 474 30.90 -14.39 4.77
C VAL A 474 32.14 -13.51 4.86
N ALA A 475 32.12 -12.46 5.71
CA ALA A 475 33.25 -11.57 5.93
C ALA A 475 34.45 -12.23 6.64
N ARG A 476 34.27 -13.34 7.37
CA ARG A 476 35.37 -14.12 7.98
C ARG A 476 36.14 -14.95 6.98
N GLY A 477 35.66 -15.06 5.73
CA GLY A 477 36.36 -15.79 4.68
C GLY A 477 37.77 -15.27 4.45
N ARG A 478 38.64 -16.17 3.95
CA ARG A 478 40.03 -15.81 3.63
C ARG A 478 40.02 -14.62 2.68
N PRO A 479 40.67 -13.49 3.02
CA PRO A 479 40.78 -12.36 2.12
C PRO A 479 41.53 -12.80 0.86
N ASP A 480 40.86 -12.84 -0.29
CA ASP A 480 41.49 -13.02 -1.59
C ASP A 480 41.41 -11.69 -2.35
N PRO A 481 42.53 -11.14 -2.84
CA PRO A 481 42.52 -9.93 -3.65
C PRO A 481 41.77 -10.12 -4.98
N ARG A 482 41.52 -11.37 -5.40
CA ARG A 482 40.73 -11.68 -6.58
C ARG A 482 39.26 -11.83 -6.21
N ALA A 483 38.48 -10.87 -6.68
CA ALA A 483 37.02 -10.79 -6.57
C ALA A 483 36.26 -12.11 -6.81
N ASP A 484 36.66 -12.88 -7.82
CA ASP A 484 36.01 -14.12 -8.22
C ASP A 484 36.25 -15.29 -7.26
N ARG A 485 37.09 -15.09 -6.23
CA ARG A 485 37.42 -16.08 -5.21
C ARG A 485 36.92 -15.67 -3.82
N ARG A 486 36.34 -14.48 -3.70
CA ARG A 486 35.77 -14.01 -2.44
C ARG A 486 34.40 -14.61 -2.21
N SER A 487 34.12 -14.91 -0.95
CA SER A 487 32.76 -15.18 -0.51
C SER A 487 31.91 -13.91 -0.64
N ALA A 488 30.62 -14.06 -0.95
CA ALA A 488 29.70 -12.94 -1.10
C ALA A 488 28.31 -13.29 -0.54
N LEU A 489 27.64 -12.28 0.00
CA LEU A 489 26.27 -12.32 0.48
C LEU A 489 25.38 -11.38 -0.33
N VAL A 490 24.32 -11.96 -0.89
CA VAL A 490 23.26 -11.25 -1.61
C VAL A 490 21.98 -11.38 -0.83
N VAL A 491 21.30 -10.27 -0.57
CA VAL A 491 19.98 -10.28 0.05
C VAL A 491 18.97 -9.71 -0.91
N THR A 492 18.02 -10.55 -1.34
CA THR A 492 16.95 -10.18 -2.25
C THR A 492 15.62 -10.24 -1.51
N GLY A 493 14.81 -9.20 -1.63
CA GLY A 493 13.41 -9.25 -1.24
C GLY A 493 12.51 -8.92 -2.42
N HIS A 494 11.32 -9.52 -2.45
CA HIS A 494 10.28 -9.21 -3.44
C HIS A 494 9.02 -8.65 -2.76
N SER A 495 8.39 -7.61 -3.30
CA SER A 495 7.09 -7.11 -2.81
C SER A 495 7.11 -6.79 -1.30
N LEU A 496 6.26 -7.43 -0.51
CA LEU A 496 6.27 -7.33 0.96
C LEU A 496 7.54 -7.94 1.59
N GLY A 497 8.18 -8.92 0.96
CA GLY A 497 9.50 -9.41 1.36
C GLY A 497 10.59 -8.35 1.18
N ALA A 498 10.52 -7.53 0.12
CA ALA A 498 11.41 -6.37 -0.05
C ALA A 498 11.17 -5.32 1.04
N ARG A 499 9.92 -5.12 1.46
CA ARG A 499 9.60 -4.28 2.63
C ARG A 499 10.26 -4.84 3.89
N ALA A 500 10.12 -6.14 4.16
CA ALA A 500 10.75 -6.77 5.33
C ALA A 500 12.28 -6.61 5.33
N VAL A 501 12.93 -6.88 4.18
CA VAL A 501 14.38 -6.66 4.01
C VAL A 501 14.74 -5.20 4.26
N PHE A 502 14.01 -4.26 3.67
CA PHE A 502 14.24 -2.83 3.87
C PHE A 502 14.13 -2.44 5.34
N GLN A 503 13.08 -2.86 6.05
CA GLN A 503 12.92 -2.55 7.48
C GLN A 503 14.06 -3.12 8.33
N SER A 504 14.53 -4.34 7.99
CA SER A 504 15.63 -4.97 8.72
C SER A 504 16.97 -4.24 8.58
N LEU A 505 17.14 -3.49 7.48
CA LEU A 505 18.40 -2.81 7.11
C LEU A 505 18.34 -1.29 7.22
N ARG A 506 17.15 -0.69 7.37
CA ARG A 506 16.92 0.77 7.32
C ARG A 506 17.87 1.56 8.23
N ASP A 507 18.00 1.14 9.48
CA ASP A 507 18.89 1.82 10.43
C ASP A 507 20.35 1.75 9.97
N ALA A 508 20.78 0.60 9.43
CA ALA A 508 22.14 0.36 8.95
C ALA A 508 22.44 1.10 7.64
N LEU A 509 21.44 1.27 6.76
CA LEU A 509 21.53 2.09 5.54
C LEU A 509 21.80 3.56 5.88
N LEU A 510 21.25 4.04 7.00
CA LEU A 510 21.43 5.40 7.49
C LEU A 510 22.70 5.60 8.32
N LEU A 511 23.50 4.56 8.57
CA LEU A 511 24.83 4.73 9.15
C LEU A 511 25.82 5.26 8.10
N PRO A 512 26.83 6.07 8.50
CA PRO A 512 27.93 6.43 7.63
C PRO A 512 28.74 5.19 7.20
N ASP A 513 29.33 5.27 6.01
CA ASP A 513 30.34 4.30 5.57
C ASP A 513 31.56 4.29 6.49
N GLY A 514 32.08 3.08 6.77
CA GLY A 514 33.27 2.90 7.60
C GLY A 514 33.07 3.00 9.13
N SER A 515 31.83 3.14 9.62
CA SER A 515 31.57 3.07 11.07
C SER A 515 31.97 1.70 11.65
N ALA A 516 32.53 1.61 12.87
CA ALA A 516 32.92 0.30 13.44
C ALA A 516 31.72 -0.67 13.62
N GLN A 517 30.49 -0.14 13.70
CA GLN A 517 29.23 -0.89 13.68
C GLN A 517 28.81 -1.35 12.26
N ALA A 518 29.54 -0.95 11.22
CA ALA A 518 29.41 -1.37 9.82
C ALA A 518 30.12 -2.70 9.50
N ALA A 519 30.86 -3.29 10.43
CA ALA A 519 31.76 -4.41 10.16
C ALA A 519 31.00 -5.74 10.05
N ALA A 520 30.27 -5.88 8.94
CA ALA A 520 29.65 -7.05 8.32
C ALA A 520 28.33 -6.60 7.66
N ARG A 521 28.32 -6.46 6.34
CA ARG A 521 27.13 -6.05 5.56
C ARG A 521 26.95 -7.01 4.37
N PRO A 522 25.74 -7.12 3.80
CA PRO A 522 25.56 -7.75 2.50
C PRO A 522 26.40 -7.04 1.43
N ASP A 523 26.96 -7.78 0.48
CA ASP A 523 27.66 -7.24 -0.69
C ASP A 523 26.70 -6.62 -1.70
N LEU A 524 25.43 -7.07 -1.71
CA LEU A 524 24.37 -6.48 -2.51
C LEU A 524 22.99 -6.71 -1.88
N VAL A 525 22.19 -5.66 -1.84
CA VAL A 525 20.76 -5.72 -1.51
C VAL A 525 19.93 -5.43 -2.75
N LEU A 526 19.05 -6.36 -3.09
CA LEU A 526 18.13 -6.28 -4.22
C LEU A 526 16.69 -6.20 -3.73
N LEU A 527 16.00 -5.12 -4.06
CA LEU A 527 14.58 -4.94 -3.73
C LEU A 527 13.78 -4.96 -5.02
N VAL A 528 13.03 -6.03 -5.26
CA VAL A 528 12.26 -6.23 -6.50
C VAL A 528 10.79 -5.93 -6.23
N ASN A 529 10.20 -5.04 -7.04
CA ASN A 529 8.83 -4.55 -6.89
C ASN A 529 8.50 -4.17 -5.42
N PRO A 530 9.31 -3.32 -4.76
CA PRO A 530 9.20 -3.13 -3.32
C PRO A 530 7.91 -2.47 -2.86
N ALA A 531 7.29 -3.02 -1.83
CA ALA A 531 6.01 -2.55 -1.26
C ALA A 531 6.20 -1.70 0.01
N PHE A 532 7.02 -0.64 -0.06
CA PHE A 532 7.11 0.38 0.98
C PHE A 532 7.04 1.79 0.38
N SER A 533 6.50 2.72 1.16
CA SER A 533 6.20 4.09 0.74
C SER A 533 7.46 4.91 0.48
N ALA A 534 7.35 5.91 -0.39
CA ALA A 534 8.41 6.88 -0.65
C ALA A 534 8.81 7.64 0.64
N GLU A 535 7.84 7.93 1.51
CA GLU A 535 8.08 8.47 2.85
C GLU A 535 9.16 7.69 3.62
N GLN A 536 9.11 6.36 3.60
CA GLN A 536 10.07 5.51 4.32
C GLN A 536 11.47 5.55 3.69
N TYR A 537 11.58 5.85 2.40
CA TYR A 537 12.84 5.90 1.66
C TYR A 537 13.49 7.29 1.65
N ARG A 538 12.71 8.34 1.91
CA ARG A 538 13.14 9.75 1.78
C ARG A 538 14.49 10.03 2.45
N GLY A 539 14.70 9.54 3.67
CA GLY A 539 15.96 9.76 4.39
C GLY A 539 17.18 9.21 3.66
N ILE A 540 17.05 8.06 2.98
CA ILE A 540 18.12 7.48 2.17
C ILE A 540 18.33 8.32 0.90
N HIS A 541 17.25 8.62 0.17
CA HIS A 541 17.29 9.44 -1.03
C HIS A 541 17.97 10.81 -0.79
N ASP A 542 17.61 11.48 0.30
CA ASP A 542 18.14 12.79 0.65
C ASP A 542 19.65 12.74 0.98
N ARG A 543 20.13 11.67 1.62
CA ARG A 543 21.56 11.46 1.88
C ARG A 543 22.36 11.27 0.60
N GLU A 544 21.85 10.44 -0.30
CA GLU A 544 22.51 10.17 -1.58
C GLU A 544 22.55 11.39 -2.49
N ARG A 545 21.52 12.25 -2.42
CA ARG A 545 21.53 13.56 -3.09
C ARG A 545 22.55 14.53 -2.51
N ARG A 546 22.92 14.38 -1.24
CA ARG A 546 23.99 15.16 -0.58
C ARG A 546 25.38 14.54 -0.72
N CYS A 547 25.56 13.51 -1.54
CA CYS A 547 26.82 12.77 -1.65
C CYS A 547 27.27 12.13 -0.34
N GLU A 548 26.33 11.77 0.53
CA GLU A 548 26.60 10.97 1.71
C GLU A 548 26.28 9.50 1.36
N PRO A 549 27.28 8.68 0.99
CA PRO A 549 27.02 7.31 0.58
C PRO A 549 26.38 6.50 1.71
N ILE A 550 25.46 5.63 1.32
CA ILE A 550 24.81 4.68 2.22
C ILE A 550 25.72 3.50 2.50
N GLY A 551 25.48 2.87 3.64
CA GLY A 551 26.29 1.78 4.14
C GLY A 551 26.50 0.57 3.21
N MET A 552 25.62 0.34 2.25
CA MET A 552 25.56 -0.92 1.51
C MET A 552 25.05 -0.71 0.09
N PRO A 553 25.56 -1.46 -0.90
CA PRO A 553 25.02 -1.40 -2.26
C PRO A 553 23.56 -1.84 -2.28
N LEU A 554 22.67 -0.92 -2.67
CA LEU A 554 21.22 -1.13 -2.72
C LEU A 554 20.72 -0.86 -4.14
N VAL A 555 20.01 -1.83 -4.72
CA VAL A 555 19.32 -1.66 -6.00
C VAL A 555 17.85 -2.01 -5.85
N SER A 556 17.01 -1.00 -6.02
CA SER A 556 15.56 -1.09 -6.01
C SER A 556 15.05 -1.13 -7.45
N LEU A 557 14.37 -2.20 -7.84
CA LEU A 557 13.90 -2.47 -9.20
C LEU A 557 12.38 -2.55 -9.17
N SER A 558 11.68 -1.79 -10.00
CA SER A 558 10.22 -1.84 -10.10
C SER A 558 9.78 -1.95 -11.55
N SER A 559 8.95 -2.94 -11.85
CA SER A 559 8.36 -3.10 -13.18
C SER A 559 7.43 -1.94 -13.52
N GLU A 560 7.45 -1.52 -14.78
CA GLU A 560 6.48 -0.55 -15.29
C GLU A 560 5.04 -1.11 -15.40
N ALA A 561 4.91 -2.44 -15.43
CA ALA A 561 3.66 -3.17 -15.52
C ALA A 561 3.19 -3.75 -14.17
N ASP A 562 3.86 -3.43 -13.06
CA ASP A 562 3.44 -3.87 -11.73
C ASP A 562 2.19 -3.11 -11.24
N LEU A 563 1.02 -3.72 -11.45
CA LEU A 563 -0.26 -3.18 -10.99
C LEU A 563 -0.40 -3.19 -9.45
N VAL A 564 0.28 -4.08 -8.74
CA VAL A 564 0.15 -4.18 -7.29
C VAL A 564 0.82 -2.98 -6.63
N THR A 565 2.08 -2.69 -6.95
CA THR A 565 2.78 -1.55 -6.34
C THR A 565 2.38 -0.20 -6.92
N ARG A 566 1.88 -0.16 -8.17
CA ARG A 566 1.44 1.10 -8.82
C ARG A 566 -0.01 1.47 -8.56
N GLN A 567 -0.88 0.52 -8.20
CA GLN A 567 -2.32 0.78 -8.03
C GLN A 567 -2.86 0.26 -6.70
N VAL A 568 -2.68 -1.04 -6.41
CA VAL A 568 -3.25 -1.67 -5.21
C VAL A 568 -2.62 -1.09 -3.93
N TYR A 569 -1.31 -0.96 -3.90
CA TYR A 569 -0.57 -0.41 -2.77
C TYR A 569 -0.95 1.06 -2.49
N PRO A 570 -0.93 1.98 -3.48
CA PRO A 570 -1.45 3.33 -3.32
C PRO A 570 -2.89 3.39 -2.79
N ALA A 571 -3.80 2.62 -3.37
CA ALA A 571 -5.18 2.58 -2.88
C ALA A 571 -5.25 2.12 -1.42
N GLY A 572 -4.48 1.10 -1.06
CA GLY A 572 -4.39 0.59 0.31
C GLY A 572 -3.77 1.58 1.31
N GLN A 573 -2.75 2.35 0.92
CA GLN A 573 -2.12 3.37 1.76
C GLN A 573 -2.98 4.63 1.90
N ALA A 574 -3.74 5.00 0.88
CA ALA A 574 -4.64 6.16 0.95
C ALA A 574 -5.69 6.01 2.06
N VAL A 575 -6.14 4.77 2.33
CA VAL A 575 -7.07 4.45 3.42
C VAL A 575 -6.44 4.65 4.80
N THR A 576 -5.12 4.50 4.92
CA THR A 576 -4.39 4.63 6.20
C THR A 576 -3.83 6.02 6.43
N PHE A 577 -3.96 6.94 5.46
CA PHE A 577 -3.44 8.29 5.57
C PHE A 577 -4.13 9.06 6.69
N ASP A 578 -3.35 9.51 7.67
CA ASP A 578 -3.81 10.38 8.74
C ASP A 578 -3.26 11.80 8.51
N ALA A 579 -4.13 12.70 8.03
CA ALA A 579 -3.78 14.09 7.78
C ALA A 579 -3.49 14.89 9.07
N ALA A 580 -3.92 14.39 10.23
CA ALA A 580 -3.75 15.04 11.53
C ALA A 580 -2.52 14.50 12.30
N ALA A 581 -2.04 13.31 11.95
CA ALA A 581 -0.78 12.78 12.47
C ALA A 581 0.36 13.72 12.07
N ARG A 582 1.09 14.22 13.08
CA ARG A 582 2.18 15.20 12.93
C ARG A 582 3.41 14.71 12.13
N GLN A 583 3.33 13.59 11.40
CA GLN A 583 4.44 13.03 10.62
C GLN A 583 4.47 13.56 9.17
N ALA A 584 5.10 14.72 9.04
CA ALA A 584 6.11 15.21 8.07
C ALA A 584 6.14 14.84 6.56
N ALA A 585 5.40 13.89 6.00
CA ALA A 585 5.45 13.57 4.57
C ALA A 585 4.17 14.02 3.81
N PRO A 586 4.29 14.65 2.61
CA PRO A 586 3.13 14.93 1.76
C PRO A 586 2.35 13.67 1.41
N PHE A 587 1.04 13.78 1.17
CA PHE A 587 0.17 12.65 0.80
C PHE A 587 0.73 11.75 -0.32
N PRO A 588 1.27 12.26 -1.45
CA PRO A 588 1.88 11.41 -2.47
C PRO A 588 3.05 10.56 -1.93
N GLU A 589 3.76 11.10 -0.95
CA GLU A 589 4.86 10.50 -0.18
C GLU A 589 4.51 9.15 0.44
N HIS A 590 3.39 9.23 1.13
CA HIS A 590 2.82 8.17 1.93
C HIS A 590 2.22 7.07 1.04
N VAL A 591 1.58 7.50 -0.05
CA VAL A 591 0.74 6.64 -0.87
C VAL A 591 1.53 5.84 -1.90
N TYR A 592 2.46 6.48 -2.62
CA TYR A 592 3.24 5.81 -3.66
C TYR A 592 4.40 5.02 -3.07
N THR A 593 4.70 3.85 -3.65
CA THR A 593 5.91 3.11 -3.27
C THR A 593 7.15 3.89 -3.68
N ALA A 594 8.24 3.74 -2.93
CA ALA A 594 9.50 4.44 -3.19
C ALA A 594 10.01 4.23 -4.63
N ALA A 595 9.85 3.02 -5.16
CA ALA A 595 10.33 2.68 -6.50
C ALA A 595 9.42 3.16 -7.64
N ASN A 596 8.17 3.55 -7.33
CA ASN A 596 7.24 4.15 -8.31
C ASN A 596 7.04 5.65 -8.07
N PHE A 597 7.73 6.24 -7.08
CA PHE A 597 7.72 7.67 -6.86
C PHE A 597 8.72 8.35 -7.80
N GLY A 598 8.20 8.99 -8.86
CA GLY A 598 9.01 9.46 -10.00
C GLY A 598 10.23 10.32 -9.64
N ALA A 599 10.17 11.07 -8.53
CA ALA A 599 11.30 11.88 -8.06
C ALA A 599 12.49 11.05 -7.55
N PHE A 600 12.29 9.78 -7.19
CA PHE A 600 13.33 8.89 -6.68
C PHE A 600 13.92 8.00 -7.77
N VAL A 601 13.25 7.84 -8.92
CA VAL A 601 13.72 6.99 -10.03
C VAL A 601 14.98 7.59 -10.63
N THR A 602 16.09 6.84 -10.54
CA THR A 602 17.39 7.29 -11.07
C THR A 602 17.71 6.70 -12.44
N HIS A 603 17.22 5.49 -12.73
CA HIS A 603 17.51 4.81 -14.00
C HIS A 603 16.28 4.07 -14.56
N ARG A 604 16.35 3.72 -15.84
CA ARG A 604 15.40 2.88 -16.56
C ARG A 604 16.14 1.71 -17.21
N LEU A 605 15.73 0.48 -16.91
CA LEU A 605 16.22 -0.72 -17.59
C LEU A 605 15.28 -1.07 -18.75
N ARG A 606 15.73 -0.88 -19.99
CA ARG A 606 14.98 -1.10 -21.22
C ARG A 606 15.44 -2.34 -21.95
N MET A 607 14.51 -3.08 -22.54
CA MET A 607 14.82 -4.18 -23.46
C MET A 607 14.65 -3.70 -24.91
N GLU A 608 15.59 -4.02 -25.78
CA GLU A 608 15.46 -3.84 -27.23
C GLU A 608 15.51 -5.22 -27.86
N VAL A 609 14.41 -5.68 -28.47
CA VAL A 609 14.42 -6.91 -29.28
C VAL A 609 15.03 -6.54 -30.62
N LEU A 610 16.00 -7.33 -31.08
CA LEU A 610 16.78 -7.02 -32.25
C LEU A 610 16.18 -7.70 -33.48
N ASP A 611 15.88 -6.90 -34.50
CA ASP A 611 15.44 -7.37 -35.82
C ASP A 611 16.67 -7.55 -36.74
N GLY A 612 16.79 -8.71 -37.41
CA GLY A 612 17.85 -8.95 -38.40
C GLY A 612 18.52 -10.33 -38.32
N GLN A 613 19.66 -10.51 -39.00
CA GLN A 613 20.43 -11.74 -38.87
C GLN A 613 20.97 -11.87 -37.44
N PRO A 614 20.83 -13.05 -36.82
CA PRO A 614 21.34 -13.29 -35.48
C PRO A 614 22.87 -13.07 -35.49
N PRO A 615 23.43 -12.36 -34.49
CA PRO A 615 24.87 -12.18 -34.45
C PRO A 615 25.55 -13.55 -34.27
N ARG A 616 26.80 -13.66 -34.74
CA ARG A 616 27.53 -14.93 -34.71
C ARG A 616 27.54 -15.49 -33.28
N PRO A 617 27.19 -16.76 -33.05
CA PRO A 617 27.05 -17.34 -31.71
C PRO A 617 28.29 -17.27 -30.80
N ASP A 618 29.43 -16.97 -31.38
CA ASP A 618 30.76 -16.87 -30.77
C ASP A 618 31.42 -15.50 -31.01
N GLY A 619 30.67 -14.53 -31.53
CA GLY A 619 31.16 -13.17 -31.76
C GLY A 619 31.34 -12.40 -30.45
N ALA A 620 32.25 -11.41 -30.44
CA ALA A 620 32.50 -10.56 -29.29
C ALA A 620 31.25 -9.83 -28.75
N GLN A 621 30.22 -9.67 -29.58
CA GLN A 621 28.95 -9.01 -29.26
C GLN A 621 27.90 -9.97 -28.64
N THR A 622 28.21 -11.28 -28.56
CA THR A 622 27.22 -12.34 -28.42
C THR A 622 27.57 -13.31 -27.32
N ILE A 623 26.74 -13.38 -26.27
CA ILE A 623 26.91 -14.34 -25.17
C ILE A 623 25.89 -15.47 -25.35
N VAL A 624 26.23 -16.45 -26.21
CA VAL A 624 25.36 -17.63 -26.49
C VAL A 624 25.58 -18.79 -25.53
N ARG A 625 26.72 -18.81 -24.87
CA ARG A 625 27.06 -19.86 -23.92
C ARG A 625 26.87 -19.30 -22.53
N GLY A 626 26.14 -20.04 -21.70
CA GLY A 626 25.94 -19.76 -20.28
C GLY A 626 27.06 -18.90 -19.73
N PHE A 627 26.70 -17.65 -19.43
CA PHE A 627 27.45 -16.69 -18.64
C PHE A 627 28.98 -16.80 -18.71
N ALA A 628 29.55 -16.78 -19.92
CA ALA A 628 30.98 -16.62 -20.05
C ALA A 628 31.41 -15.34 -19.31
N ARG A 629 32.50 -15.45 -18.55
CA ARG A 629 33.05 -14.40 -17.69
C ARG A 629 33.19 -13.09 -18.47
N VAL A 630 32.64 -12.00 -17.94
CA VAL A 630 32.96 -10.65 -18.42
C VAL A 630 34.48 -10.49 -18.32
N PRO A 631 35.20 -10.10 -19.39
CA PRO A 631 36.65 -9.98 -19.34
C PRO A 631 37.10 -9.10 -18.17
N ALA A 632 38.17 -9.51 -17.48
CA ALA A 632 38.73 -8.69 -16.40
C ALA A 632 39.13 -7.32 -16.94
N GLY A 633 38.60 -6.24 -16.36
CA GLY A 633 38.82 -4.86 -16.81
C GLY A 633 37.85 -4.36 -17.89
N SER A 634 36.84 -5.15 -18.30
CA SER A 634 35.77 -4.67 -19.17
C SER A 634 34.86 -3.70 -18.40
N ASN A 635 34.81 -2.46 -18.89
CA ASN A 635 33.80 -1.48 -18.52
C ASN A 635 32.51 -1.61 -19.35
N GLU A 636 32.40 -2.64 -20.22
CA GLU A 636 31.25 -2.80 -21.12
C GLU A 636 29.95 -2.81 -20.33
N LEU A 637 29.85 -3.59 -19.25
CA LEU A 637 28.70 -3.62 -18.34
C LEU A 637 28.37 -2.28 -17.65
N TYR A 638 29.25 -1.27 -17.76
CA TYR A 638 29.27 -0.08 -16.89
C TYR A 638 29.37 1.27 -17.61
N ALA A 639 29.53 1.33 -18.93
CA ALA A 639 29.17 2.56 -19.63
C ALA A 639 27.65 2.74 -19.49
N ASP A 640 27.12 3.97 -19.64
CA ASP A 640 25.70 4.22 -19.93
C ASP A 640 25.21 3.52 -21.23
N ASN A 641 26.00 2.57 -21.74
CA ASN A 641 25.71 1.68 -22.83
C ASN A 641 26.56 0.37 -22.79
N PRO A 642 26.01 -0.78 -22.36
CA PRO A 642 26.48 -2.10 -22.78
C PRO A 642 25.50 -2.67 -23.80
N VAL A 643 25.79 -2.52 -25.08
CA VAL A 643 25.14 -3.34 -26.09
C VAL A 643 25.68 -4.77 -25.91
N THR A 644 25.04 -5.59 -25.09
CA THR A 644 25.26 -7.04 -25.13
C THR A 644 24.04 -7.69 -25.73
N VAL A 645 24.25 -8.50 -26.76
CA VAL A 645 23.17 -9.20 -27.45
C VAL A 645 23.02 -10.60 -26.85
N PHE A 646 21.81 -10.88 -26.38
CA PHE A 646 21.40 -12.05 -25.64
C PHE A 646 20.42 -12.87 -26.41
N HIS A 647 20.46 -14.18 -26.22
CA HIS A 647 19.55 -15.11 -26.88
C HIS A 647 18.62 -15.76 -25.87
N GLN A 648 17.31 -15.72 -26.10
CA GLN A 648 16.32 -16.42 -25.27
C GLN A 648 15.83 -17.70 -25.95
N PRO A 649 16.41 -18.87 -25.63
CA PRO A 649 16.02 -20.11 -26.28
C PRO A 649 14.72 -20.69 -25.74
N HIS A 650 13.84 -21.16 -26.63
CA HIS A 650 12.57 -21.80 -26.28
C HIS A 650 12.78 -23.19 -25.63
N SER A 651 13.84 -23.90 -25.99
CA SER A 651 14.12 -25.27 -25.50
C SER A 651 15.53 -25.46 -24.93
N GLY A 652 16.16 -24.38 -24.43
CA GLY A 652 17.55 -24.41 -23.95
C GLY A 652 18.60 -24.70 -25.05
N ARG A 653 18.17 -24.74 -26.32
CA ARG A 653 19.00 -24.86 -27.51
C ARG A 653 18.48 -23.88 -28.56
N PRO A 654 19.35 -23.27 -29.38
CA PRO A 654 18.91 -22.34 -30.40
C PRO A 654 17.98 -22.96 -31.44
N ALA A 655 16.80 -22.38 -31.60
CA ALA A 655 15.78 -22.74 -32.59
C ALA A 655 15.38 -21.50 -33.43
N PRO A 656 14.84 -21.69 -34.65
CA PRO A 656 14.46 -20.59 -35.56
C PRO A 656 13.39 -19.60 -35.07
N GLY A 657 12.83 -19.75 -33.87
CA GLY A 657 11.86 -18.84 -33.25
C GLY A 657 12.39 -18.11 -32.00
N ASP A 658 13.66 -18.30 -31.66
CA ASP A 658 14.26 -17.68 -30.49
C ASP A 658 14.62 -16.21 -30.76
N ALA A 659 14.50 -15.37 -29.73
CA ALA A 659 14.69 -13.93 -29.86
C ALA A 659 16.08 -13.50 -29.39
N TRP A 660 16.65 -12.53 -30.11
CA TRP A 660 17.81 -11.78 -29.67
C TRP A 660 17.38 -10.46 -29.05
N TYR A 661 17.91 -10.15 -27.88
CA TYR A 661 17.59 -8.91 -27.19
C TYR A 661 18.83 -8.24 -26.63
N ARG A 662 18.67 -6.97 -26.29
CA ARG A 662 19.67 -6.12 -25.66
C ARG A 662 19.05 -5.43 -24.47
N LEU A 663 19.80 -5.30 -23.37
CA LEU A 663 19.36 -4.61 -22.17
C LEU A 663 20.14 -3.30 -22.00
N HIS A 664 19.42 -2.19 -21.82
CA HIS A 664 20.00 -0.87 -21.62
C HIS A 664 19.61 -0.31 -20.27
N LEU A 665 20.59 0.04 -19.45
CA LEU A 665 20.34 0.85 -18.25
C LEU A 665 20.57 2.33 -18.61
N GLN A 666 19.50 3.10 -18.64
CA GLN A 666 19.51 4.50 -19.03
C GLN A 666 19.33 5.39 -17.79
N PRO A 667 20.19 6.40 -17.56
CA PRO A 667 19.96 7.38 -16.51
C PRO A 667 18.73 8.25 -16.83
N VAL A 668 17.97 8.64 -15.80
CA VAL A 668 16.87 9.60 -15.94
C VAL A 668 17.44 11.02 -15.82
N ALA A 669 17.23 11.85 -16.85
CA ALA A 669 17.75 13.21 -16.92
C ALA A 669 17.33 14.04 -15.70
N GLY A 670 18.30 14.70 -15.05
CA GLY A 670 18.07 15.51 -13.84
C GLY A 670 17.82 14.71 -12.55
N ALA A 671 17.75 13.38 -12.61
CA ALA A 671 17.57 12.51 -11.44
C ALA A 671 18.86 11.80 -10.99
N THR A 672 19.87 11.72 -11.86
CA THR A 672 21.18 11.15 -11.51
C THR A 672 21.94 12.08 -10.57
N SER A 673 22.34 11.53 -9.42
CA SER A 673 23.16 12.24 -8.44
C SER A 673 24.51 12.65 -9.06
N PRO A 674 25.04 13.86 -8.80
CA PRO A 674 26.37 14.28 -9.24
C PRO A 674 27.52 13.56 -8.50
N CYS A 675 27.21 12.66 -7.57
CA CYS A 675 28.17 11.97 -6.70
C CYS A 675 28.79 10.72 -7.38
N PRO A 676 30.03 10.33 -7.03
CA PRO A 676 30.71 9.14 -7.61
C PRO A 676 30.01 7.78 -7.39
N GLN A 677 30.47 6.77 -8.15
CA GLN A 677 29.74 5.63 -8.77
C GLN A 677 29.05 4.55 -7.90
N ASP A 678 28.90 4.70 -6.58
CA ASP A 678 28.41 3.61 -5.71
C ASP A 678 27.07 3.92 -4.98
N ALA A 679 26.34 4.94 -5.42
CA ALA A 679 25.01 5.26 -4.90
C ALA A 679 23.97 4.13 -5.14
N SER A 680 22.97 4.04 -4.27
CA SER A 680 21.80 3.21 -4.53
C SER A 680 21.15 3.59 -5.86
N ARG A 681 20.47 2.62 -6.45
CA ARG A 681 19.75 2.83 -7.70
C ARG A 681 18.29 2.49 -7.50
N VAL A 682 17.42 3.40 -7.91
CA VAL A 682 15.99 3.13 -8.08
C VAL A 682 15.75 3.04 -9.58
N VAL A 683 15.41 1.84 -10.03
CA VAL A 683 15.40 1.46 -11.44
C VAL A 683 13.97 1.07 -11.83
N GLU A 684 13.39 1.82 -12.76
CA GLU A 684 12.17 1.40 -13.44
C GLU A 684 12.53 0.37 -14.53
N VAL A 685 11.82 -0.75 -14.57
CA VAL A 685 12.15 -1.90 -15.42
C VAL A 685 11.07 -2.13 -16.47
N ASP A 686 11.49 -2.32 -17.71
CA ASP A 686 10.64 -2.65 -18.86
C ASP A 686 9.81 -3.91 -18.61
N ALA A 687 8.54 -3.87 -19.05
CA ALA A 687 7.62 -5.00 -18.87
C ALA A 687 8.12 -6.28 -19.56
N ARG A 688 8.93 -6.19 -20.62
CA ARG A 688 9.49 -7.41 -21.25
C ARG A 688 10.57 -8.09 -20.40
N VAL A 689 11.17 -7.35 -19.45
CA VAL A 689 12.15 -7.89 -18.49
C VAL A 689 11.42 -8.35 -17.23
N LEU A 690 10.53 -7.52 -16.68
CA LEU A 690 9.66 -7.86 -15.54
C LEU A 690 8.19 -7.64 -15.96
N PRO A 691 7.48 -8.69 -16.42
CA PRO A 691 6.13 -8.59 -17.01
C PRO A 691 5.05 -8.04 -16.10
N ASP A 692 5.17 -8.29 -14.82
CA ASP A 692 4.14 -7.98 -13.85
C ASP A 692 4.74 -7.92 -12.44
N HIS A 693 3.87 -7.97 -11.42
CA HIS A 693 4.27 -7.97 -10.03
C HIS A 693 5.02 -9.25 -9.60
N GLY A 694 4.54 -10.44 -9.98
CA GLY A 694 4.94 -11.74 -9.44
C GLY A 694 5.89 -12.55 -10.34
N THR A 695 5.97 -12.24 -11.63
CA THR A 695 6.85 -12.90 -12.59
C THR A 695 8.26 -12.32 -12.49
N VAL A 696 8.93 -12.60 -11.38
CA VAL A 696 10.25 -12.00 -11.02
C VAL A 696 11.44 -12.92 -11.28
N PHE A 697 11.22 -14.09 -11.87
CA PHE A 697 12.28 -15.06 -12.24
C PHE A 697 12.44 -15.20 -13.74
N THR A 698 12.17 -14.13 -14.51
CA THR A 698 12.34 -14.19 -15.97
C THR A 698 13.82 -14.38 -16.34
N PRO A 699 14.13 -15.07 -17.45
CA PRO A 699 15.50 -15.25 -17.91
C PRO A 699 16.27 -13.93 -18.04
N ALA A 700 15.66 -12.92 -18.67
CA ALA A 700 16.28 -11.61 -18.89
C ALA A 700 16.59 -10.87 -17.57
N PHE A 701 15.67 -10.93 -16.60
CA PHE A 701 15.88 -10.28 -15.31
C PHE A 701 16.95 -11.01 -14.48
N MET A 702 16.90 -12.34 -14.43
CA MET A 702 17.90 -13.16 -13.74
C MET A 702 19.30 -12.92 -14.30
N GLU A 703 19.42 -12.83 -15.62
CA GLU A 703 20.68 -12.50 -16.27
C GLU A 703 21.23 -11.13 -15.85
N TYR A 704 20.36 -10.11 -15.79
CA TYR A 704 20.74 -8.79 -15.31
C TYR A 704 21.22 -8.83 -13.84
N VAL A 705 20.48 -9.53 -12.97
CA VAL A 705 20.83 -9.67 -11.55
C VAL A 705 22.19 -10.34 -11.36
N VAL A 706 22.46 -11.45 -12.06
CA VAL A 706 23.74 -12.15 -11.89
C VAL A 706 24.93 -11.32 -12.39
N ARG A 707 24.74 -10.51 -13.43
CA ARG A 707 25.76 -9.54 -13.88
C ARG A 707 26.04 -8.47 -12.82
N LEU A 708 24.98 -7.94 -12.22
CA LEU A 708 25.09 -6.96 -11.14
C LEU A 708 25.87 -7.54 -9.94
N LEU A 709 25.67 -8.83 -9.63
CA LEU A 709 26.43 -9.54 -8.60
C LEU A 709 27.91 -9.71 -8.92
N ASN A 710 28.22 -10.11 -10.15
CA ASN A 710 29.59 -10.21 -10.62
C ASN A 710 30.31 -8.85 -10.58
N ARG A 711 29.61 -7.72 -10.76
CA ARG A 711 30.19 -6.37 -10.56
C ARG A 711 30.57 -6.13 -9.11
N GLN A 712 29.62 -6.26 -8.19
CA GLN A 712 29.81 -5.82 -6.80
C GLN A 712 30.96 -6.58 -6.15
N THR A 713 31.03 -7.87 -6.44
CA THR A 713 32.16 -8.71 -6.04
C THR A 713 33.49 -8.26 -6.64
N MET A 714 33.53 -7.60 -7.81
CA MET A 714 34.75 -7.01 -8.39
C MET A 714 35.11 -5.61 -7.89
N ALA A 715 34.13 -4.71 -7.73
CA ALA A 715 34.37 -3.32 -7.34
C ALA A 715 35.07 -3.21 -5.98
N HIS A 716 34.63 -3.99 -4.99
CA HIS A 716 35.25 -4.05 -3.67
C HIS A 716 36.71 -4.57 -3.66
N ALA A 717 37.21 -5.18 -4.75
CA ALA A 717 38.60 -5.66 -4.82
C ALA A 717 39.57 -4.52 -5.17
N SER A 718 39.06 -3.49 -5.85
CA SER A 718 39.84 -2.32 -6.28
C SER A 718 40.01 -1.32 -5.15
N ALA A 719 39.00 -1.18 -4.28
CA ALA A 719 38.99 -0.25 -3.15
C ALA A 719 39.82 -0.74 -1.93
N SER A 720 40.14 -2.03 -1.85
CA SER A 720 40.92 -2.62 -0.75
C SER A 720 42.41 -2.83 -1.08
N ALA A 721 42.86 -2.42 -2.26
CA ALA A 721 44.28 -2.38 -2.60
C ALA A 721 44.91 -1.12 -2.00
N PRO A 722 46.05 -1.20 -1.28
CA PRO A 722 46.74 0.01 -0.82
C PRO A 722 47.10 0.88 -2.02
N PRO A 723 47.02 2.22 -1.91
CA PRO A 723 47.44 3.12 -2.97
C PRO A 723 48.90 2.78 -3.32
N ARG A 724 49.16 2.53 -4.61
CA ARG A 724 50.49 2.23 -5.12
C ARG A 724 51.41 3.43 -5.03
#